data_AF-A0A6B2KZD7-F1
#
_entry.id   AF-A0A6B2KZD7-F1
#
_cell.length_a   1.000
_cell.length_b   1.000
_cell.length_c   1.000
_cell.angle_alpha   90.00
_cell.angle_beta   90.00
_cell.angle_gamma   90.00
#
_symmetry.space_group_name_H-M   'P 1'
#
loop_
_entity.id
_entity.type
_entity.pdbx_description
1 polymer ?
#
loop_
_entity_poly.entity_id
_entity_poly.type
_entity_poly.pdbx_seq_one_letter_code
_entity_poly.pdbx_strand_id
1 'polypeptide(L)'
;MKKDAVFQDPENEKQTRSEGINILDLVKHSVKTIMHTLSDQDRLAVVAFDSDAITVFPPTVMTAKGRTDATAAIEKLQPRGNTNIWAGLLAGLEALRVSPDRPTPSLVPRKSTIILLTDGRPNRSPPEGEPKALKTYFEKYPLFKCQVNTFGFGYSLNSQLLHDLCYAGNGTFSFIPDAKIVGTCFVNAVANICSTMSQHAKVHLVLKGGSSFCGPIEGNLPIHETTWGRVVDIGPLQFGQNRDISVPLAISNSSEPYLEITLEYDQSTTGTHKLTYLASNRQPTANGISAVFRNKVVSTVSTIITKCDTGKSGQGVRIMKEMVEKLGSSDFASPHSENSDPRLVALYDDLSGRVSKAISTEERWKRWGKHYLLALNRSHQLQMRTNFMDPGLQVYGGSLFVKLMDEGGKVFITLPMKKTIHYQEQATSPAPANNTTKKQTPNQKKGNNAPAQKNTPKPTPPPPQPSNETYYAGCGGGCFDSSCVVEVQRRNPQSGSLEGKEMSLSLLNKGDRVTVIQQNGEKGTAKIECVVKIELSSTAQKCLYQLPSGLILTKNHPIRVNGKWSLPKEHPDAVMVESTTPYVYNVVLDHSHVMIVNETECCTLAHGIKDPIAFHPFYATQRVIERLSHLPGWDEGHVTTFGTLRQQPS
;
A
#
# COMPACT_ATOMS: atom_id res chain seq x y z
N MET A 1 6.13 -12.18 18.23
CA MET A 1 4.78 -11.69 17.85
C MET A 1 3.80 -11.42 19.00
N LYS A 2 4.17 -11.51 20.31
CA LYS A 2 3.24 -11.15 21.43
C LYS A 2 2.96 -9.65 21.59
N LYS A 3 3.88 -8.81 21.12
CA LYS A 3 3.77 -7.36 21.25
C LYS A 3 2.66 -6.85 20.35
N ASP A 4 1.95 -5.84 20.85
CA ASP A 4 1.03 -5.05 20.04
C ASP A 4 1.75 -4.52 18.79
N ALA A 5 1.06 -4.56 17.67
CA ALA A 5 1.48 -3.87 16.47
C ALA A 5 1.36 -2.37 16.74
N VAL A 6 2.51 -1.71 16.79
CA VAL A 6 2.59 -0.28 17.03
C VAL A 6 2.88 0.46 15.73
N PHE A 7 2.23 1.60 15.55
CA PHE A 7 2.55 2.54 14.48
C PHE A 7 3.05 3.85 15.07
N GLN A 8 3.86 4.55 14.29
CA GLN A 8 4.34 5.86 14.70
C GLN A 8 3.18 6.85 14.71
N ASP A 9 3.08 7.62 15.80
CA ASP A 9 2.04 8.61 15.93
C ASP A 9 2.14 9.62 14.77
N PRO A 10 1.10 9.77 13.94
CA PRO A 10 1.09 10.74 12.84
C PRO A 10 1.29 12.18 13.31
N GLU A 11 1.04 12.47 14.60
CA GLU A 11 1.13 13.79 15.23
C GLU A 11 2.47 14.00 15.95
N ASN A 12 3.19 12.92 16.26
CA ASN A 12 4.48 12.99 16.94
C ASN A 12 5.38 11.80 16.56
N GLU A 13 6.36 12.03 15.68
CA GLU A 13 7.32 11.00 15.27
C GLU A 13 8.11 10.38 16.45
N LYS A 14 8.08 10.96 17.66
CA LYS A 14 8.71 10.37 18.85
C LYS A 14 7.80 9.44 19.64
N GLN A 15 6.51 9.35 19.33
CA GLN A 15 5.54 8.49 20.00
C GLN A 15 5.07 7.34 19.11
N THR A 16 4.66 6.24 19.72
CA THR A 16 4.09 5.07 19.05
C THR A 16 2.73 4.73 19.65
N ARG A 17 1.72 4.51 18.81
CA ARG A 17 0.37 4.11 19.22
C ARG A 17 0.13 2.63 18.91
N SER A 18 -0.71 1.98 19.73
CA SER A 18 -1.24 0.63 19.51
C SER A 18 -2.77 0.70 19.37
N GLU A 19 -3.34 -0.10 18.47
CA GLU A 19 -4.78 -0.28 18.35
C GLU A 19 -5.30 -1.54 19.06
N GLY A 20 -4.44 -2.14 19.90
CA GLY A 20 -4.77 -3.35 20.65
C GLY A 20 -4.86 -4.58 19.76
N ILE A 21 -4.00 -4.70 18.76
CA ILE A 21 -3.90 -5.87 17.89
C ILE A 21 -2.44 -6.28 17.86
N ASN A 22 -2.13 -7.53 18.19
CA ASN A 22 -0.76 -8.02 18.11
C ASN A 22 -0.41 -8.48 16.68
N ILE A 23 0.88 -8.60 16.41
CA ILE A 23 1.39 -8.97 15.08
C ILE A 23 0.85 -10.35 14.64
N LEU A 24 0.72 -11.31 15.57
CA LEU A 24 0.20 -12.62 15.21
C LEU A 24 -1.27 -12.54 14.77
N ASP A 25 -2.10 -11.73 15.41
CA ASP A 25 -3.50 -11.57 15.03
C ASP A 25 -3.65 -10.89 13.65
N LEU A 26 -2.77 -9.92 13.33
CA LEU A 26 -2.67 -9.37 11.98
C LEU A 26 -2.25 -10.43 10.96
N VAL A 27 -1.28 -11.28 11.30
CA VAL A 27 -0.85 -12.41 10.46
C VAL A 27 -1.99 -13.40 10.26
N LYS A 28 -2.71 -13.79 11.33
CA LYS A 28 -3.85 -14.70 11.26
C LYS A 28 -4.93 -14.13 10.35
N HIS A 29 -5.26 -12.85 10.50
CA HIS A 29 -6.22 -12.17 9.64
C HIS A 29 -5.74 -12.16 8.17
N SER A 30 -4.47 -11.87 7.93
CA SER A 30 -3.87 -11.88 6.59
C SER A 30 -3.92 -13.26 5.91
N VAL A 31 -3.60 -14.33 6.65
CA VAL A 31 -3.69 -15.71 6.13
C VAL A 31 -5.14 -16.13 5.88
N LYS A 32 -6.09 -15.65 6.71
CA LYS A 32 -7.53 -15.81 6.43
C LYS A 32 -7.92 -15.10 5.13
N THR A 33 -7.45 -13.89 4.89
CA THR A 33 -7.69 -13.19 3.61
C THR A 33 -7.14 -14.00 2.43
N ILE A 34 -5.92 -14.55 2.54
CA ILE A 34 -5.35 -15.43 1.51
C ILE A 34 -6.29 -16.61 1.23
N MET A 35 -6.62 -17.42 2.25
CA MET A 35 -7.40 -18.64 2.03
C MET A 35 -8.81 -18.39 1.51
N HIS A 36 -9.41 -17.24 1.82
CA HIS A 36 -10.74 -16.86 1.34
C HIS A 36 -10.72 -16.25 -0.07
N THR A 37 -9.56 -15.80 -0.55
CA THR A 37 -9.36 -15.33 -1.93
C THR A 37 -9.02 -16.47 -2.89
N LEU A 38 -8.45 -17.58 -2.39
CA LEU A 38 -8.14 -18.77 -3.19
C LEU A 38 -9.41 -19.45 -3.77
N SER A 39 -9.29 -20.10 -4.92
CA SER A 39 -10.37 -20.89 -5.51
C SER A 39 -10.49 -22.27 -4.86
N ASP A 40 -11.53 -23.03 -5.20
CA ASP A 40 -11.69 -24.42 -4.78
C ASP A 40 -10.73 -25.40 -5.48
N GLN A 41 -9.92 -24.92 -6.44
CA GLN A 41 -8.86 -25.71 -7.10
C GLN A 41 -7.48 -25.49 -6.47
N ASP A 42 -7.36 -24.49 -5.60
CA ASP A 42 -6.11 -24.13 -4.94
C ASP A 42 -5.90 -24.92 -3.66
N ARG A 43 -4.64 -25.03 -3.24
CA ARG A 43 -4.25 -25.72 -2.01
C ARG A 43 -3.47 -24.80 -1.09
N LEU A 44 -3.70 -24.94 0.20
CA LEU A 44 -2.96 -24.24 1.25
C LEU A 44 -2.37 -25.23 2.23
N ALA A 45 -1.14 -24.97 2.67
CA ALA A 45 -0.55 -25.54 3.87
C ALA A 45 -0.15 -24.40 4.80
N VAL A 46 -0.17 -24.65 6.11
CA VAL A 46 0.28 -23.69 7.12
C VAL A 46 1.36 -24.35 7.97
N VAL A 47 2.54 -23.74 7.98
CA VAL A 47 3.66 -24.12 8.82
C VAL A 47 3.85 -23.04 9.88
N ALA A 48 3.83 -23.44 11.15
CA ALA A 48 4.21 -22.59 12.26
C ALA A 48 5.65 -22.91 12.66
N PHE A 49 6.47 -21.88 12.84
CA PHE A 49 7.86 -22.06 13.22
C PHE A 49 8.26 -21.12 14.37
N ASP A 50 9.21 -21.59 15.18
CA ASP A 50 9.82 -20.91 16.31
C ASP A 50 11.29 -21.36 16.47
N SER A 51 11.65 -22.16 17.48
CA SER A 51 12.93 -22.91 17.50
C SER A 51 12.92 -24.06 16.49
N ASP A 52 11.72 -24.64 16.28
CA ASP A 52 11.44 -25.77 15.41
C ASP A 52 10.31 -25.40 14.44
N ALA A 53 9.95 -26.28 13.51
CA ALA A 53 8.85 -26.05 12.56
C ALA A 53 7.85 -27.21 12.59
N ILE A 54 6.57 -26.87 12.53
CA ILE A 54 5.46 -27.82 12.57
C ILE A 54 4.45 -27.44 11.50
N THR A 55 4.08 -28.40 10.66
CA THR A 55 2.94 -28.26 9.73
C THR A 55 1.64 -28.36 10.52
N VAL A 56 1.05 -27.23 10.87
CA VAL A 56 -0.19 -27.15 11.65
C VAL A 56 -1.43 -27.37 10.81
N PHE A 57 -1.31 -27.18 9.50
CA PHE A 57 -2.35 -27.48 8.53
C PHE A 57 -1.69 -28.07 7.27
N PRO A 58 -1.89 -29.37 6.96
CA PRO A 58 -1.27 -30.00 5.81
C PRO A 58 -1.85 -29.45 4.49
N PRO A 59 -1.15 -29.65 3.35
CA PRO A 59 -1.66 -29.25 2.04
C PRO A 59 -3.08 -29.74 1.79
N THR A 60 -4.04 -28.83 1.79
CA THR A 60 -5.47 -29.14 1.67
C THR A 60 -6.11 -28.25 0.63
N VAL A 61 -7.07 -28.78 -0.14
CA VAL A 61 -7.83 -28.01 -1.14
C VAL A 61 -8.75 -26.99 -0.46
N MET A 62 -8.79 -25.75 -0.96
CA MET A 62 -9.55 -24.64 -0.38
C MET A 62 -11.04 -24.68 -0.77
N THR A 63 -11.69 -25.83 -0.57
CA THR A 63 -13.16 -25.92 -0.56
C THR A 63 -13.74 -25.17 0.65
N ALA A 64 -15.07 -25.04 0.74
CA ALA A 64 -15.71 -24.47 1.93
C ALA A 64 -15.24 -25.15 3.22
N LYS A 65 -15.19 -26.49 3.24
CA LYS A 65 -14.65 -27.28 4.36
C LYS A 65 -13.17 -27.00 4.61
N GLY A 66 -12.35 -26.98 3.55
CA GLY A 66 -10.92 -26.70 3.66
C GLY A 66 -10.62 -25.34 4.31
N ARG A 67 -11.42 -24.31 3.98
CA ARG A 67 -11.31 -22.97 4.59
C ARG A 67 -11.73 -22.96 6.06
N THR A 68 -12.80 -23.68 6.40
CA THR A 68 -13.23 -23.86 7.81
C THR A 68 -12.14 -24.55 8.63
N ASP A 69 -11.59 -25.65 8.12
CA ASP A 69 -10.54 -26.41 8.81
C ASP A 69 -9.25 -25.59 8.96
N ALA A 70 -8.84 -24.85 7.91
CA ALA A 70 -7.68 -23.96 7.95
C ALA A 70 -7.88 -22.82 8.96
N THR A 71 -9.07 -22.22 9.01
CA THR A 71 -9.42 -21.20 10.01
C THR A 71 -9.28 -21.76 11.43
N ALA A 72 -9.81 -22.95 11.70
CA ALA A 72 -9.70 -23.59 13.00
C ALA A 72 -8.24 -23.91 13.39
N ALA A 73 -7.39 -24.28 12.43
CA ALA A 73 -5.96 -24.51 12.68
C ALA A 73 -5.21 -23.20 13.00
N ILE A 74 -5.47 -22.13 12.27
CA ILE A 74 -4.82 -20.83 12.45
C ILE A 74 -5.20 -20.18 13.77
N GLU A 75 -6.46 -20.26 14.20
CA GLU A 75 -6.91 -19.66 15.45
C GLU A 75 -6.19 -20.24 16.68
N LYS A 76 -5.74 -21.51 16.61
CA LYS A 76 -4.96 -22.18 17.66
C LYS A 76 -3.51 -21.70 17.76
N LEU A 77 -3.00 -20.96 16.78
CA LEU A 77 -1.61 -20.49 16.80
C LEU A 77 -1.39 -19.54 17.98
N GLN A 78 -0.28 -19.75 18.68
CA GLN A 78 0.15 -18.92 19.80
C GLN A 78 1.59 -18.48 19.59
N PRO A 79 1.97 -17.27 20.04
CA PRO A 79 3.35 -16.82 19.94
C PRO A 79 4.25 -17.68 20.84
N ARG A 80 5.30 -18.24 20.25
CA ARG A 80 6.35 -18.99 20.94
C ARG A 80 7.69 -18.23 20.88
N GLY A 81 8.75 -18.80 21.46
CA GLY A 81 10.07 -18.16 21.54
C GLY A 81 11.04 -18.64 20.45
N ASN A 82 12.06 -17.83 20.17
CA ASN A 82 13.07 -18.02 19.12
C ASN A 82 12.56 -17.96 17.67
N THR A 83 13.50 -17.89 16.73
CA THR A 83 13.21 -17.78 15.30
C THR A 83 14.21 -18.62 14.50
N ASN A 84 13.72 -19.70 13.90
CA ASN A 84 14.46 -20.59 13.00
C ASN A 84 13.81 -20.54 11.61
N ILE A 85 14.20 -19.52 10.83
CA ILE A 85 13.63 -19.26 9.49
C ILE A 85 13.84 -20.46 8.57
N TRP A 86 15.01 -21.08 8.62
CA TRP A 86 15.32 -22.22 7.76
C TRP A 86 14.43 -23.43 8.04
N ALA A 87 14.20 -23.79 9.30
CA ALA A 87 13.30 -24.89 9.63
C ALA A 87 11.88 -24.65 9.10
N GLY A 88 11.36 -23.43 9.27
CA GLY A 88 10.05 -23.06 8.74
C GLY A 88 9.99 -23.11 7.21
N LEU A 89 11.00 -22.56 6.54
CA LEU A 89 11.11 -22.58 5.08
C LEU A 89 11.22 -24.01 4.53
N LEU A 90 12.09 -24.83 5.13
CA LEU A 90 12.29 -26.23 4.74
C LEU A 90 11.02 -27.05 4.90
N ALA A 91 10.30 -26.92 6.02
CA ALA A 91 9.01 -27.59 6.20
C ALA A 91 7.97 -27.14 5.16
N GLY A 92 7.96 -25.86 4.79
CA GLY A 92 7.11 -25.33 3.71
C GLY A 92 7.47 -25.91 2.33
N LEU A 93 8.76 -25.98 2.00
CA LEU A 93 9.27 -26.59 0.77
C LEU A 93 8.86 -28.08 0.68
N GLU A 94 9.06 -28.83 1.77
CA GLU A 94 8.69 -30.24 1.85
C GLU A 94 7.17 -30.45 1.74
N ALA A 95 6.35 -29.60 2.37
CA ALA A 95 4.89 -29.67 2.26
C ALA A 95 4.41 -29.48 0.82
N LEU A 96 5.04 -28.59 0.05
CA LEU A 96 4.73 -28.37 -1.36
C LEU A 96 5.25 -29.51 -2.27
N ARG A 97 6.44 -30.05 -1.96
CA ARG A 97 7.09 -31.09 -2.76
C ARG A 97 6.46 -32.48 -2.60
N VAL A 98 6.09 -32.86 -1.38
CA VAL A 98 5.69 -34.25 -0.98
C VAL A 98 4.17 -34.44 -0.89
N SER A 99 3.37 -33.51 -1.41
CA SER A 99 1.90 -33.50 -1.23
C SER A 99 1.23 -34.86 -1.60
N PRO A 100 0.51 -35.51 -0.65
CA PRO A 100 0.05 -36.90 -0.76
C PRO A 100 -1.04 -37.13 -1.81
N ASP A 101 -1.86 -36.11 -2.10
CA ASP A 101 -2.89 -36.16 -3.15
C ASP A 101 -2.31 -35.79 -4.53
N ARG A 102 -1.36 -36.58 -5.05
CA ARG A 102 -1.17 -36.70 -6.51
C ARG A 102 -1.90 -37.98 -6.94
N PRO A 103 -3.22 -37.98 -7.19
CA PRO A 103 -3.95 -39.20 -7.54
C PRO A 103 -3.49 -39.78 -8.89
N THR A 104 -2.79 -38.98 -9.67
CA THR A 104 -2.06 -39.34 -10.89
C THR A 104 -0.96 -38.28 -11.06
N PRO A 105 0.18 -38.56 -11.72
CA PRO A 105 1.03 -37.49 -12.22
C PRO A 105 0.18 -36.64 -13.17
N SER A 106 -0.36 -35.53 -12.65
CA SER A 106 -0.86 -34.44 -13.49
C SER A 106 0.26 -34.11 -14.47
N LEU A 107 -0.03 -34.19 -15.77
CA LEU A 107 0.91 -33.78 -16.83
C LEU A 107 1.34 -32.31 -16.65
N VAL A 108 0.57 -31.55 -15.87
CA VAL A 108 0.68 -30.11 -15.61
C VAL A 108 1.18 -29.88 -14.17
N PRO A 109 2.45 -29.48 -13.95
CA PRO A 109 2.92 -29.09 -12.63
C PRO A 109 2.16 -27.86 -12.09
N ARG A 110 1.75 -27.92 -10.82
CA ARG A 110 1.10 -26.79 -10.13
C ARG A 110 2.15 -25.75 -9.73
N LYS A 111 1.85 -24.48 -10.01
CA LYS A 111 2.63 -23.35 -9.49
C LYS A 111 2.63 -23.39 -7.97
N SER A 112 3.80 -23.18 -7.38
CA SER A 112 4.02 -23.32 -5.96
C SER A 112 4.62 -22.02 -5.42
N THR A 113 4.10 -21.54 -4.30
CA THR A 113 4.57 -20.29 -3.69
C THR A 113 4.63 -20.45 -2.18
N ILE A 114 5.73 -19.99 -1.59
CA ILE A 114 5.92 -19.84 -0.16
C ILE A 114 5.72 -18.36 0.21
N ILE A 115 4.89 -18.12 1.22
CA ILE A 115 4.74 -16.82 1.88
C ILE A 115 5.37 -16.96 3.27
N LEU A 116 6.59 -16.44 3.42
CA LEU A 116 7.35 -16.49 4.67
C LEU A 116 7.08 -15.23 5.50
N LEU A 117 6.52 -15.40 6.69
CA LEU A 117 6.12 -14.31 7.59
C LEU A 117 7.00 -14.30 8.86
N THR A 118 7.65 -13.18 9.18
CA THR A 118 8.48 -13.07 10.40
C THR A 118 8.52 -11.65 10.96
N ASP A 119 8.62 -11.51 12.28
CA ASP A 119 8.80 -10.24 12.99
C ASP A 119 10.20 -10.09 13.61
N GLY A 120 11.12 -11.01 13.31
CA GLY A 120 12.40 -11.11 14.00
C GLY A 120 13.59 -11.53 13.14
N ARG A 121 14.71 -11.71 13.81
CA ARG A 121 15.99 -12.17 13.23
C ARG A 121 16.16 -13.65 13.55
N PRO A 122 16.66 -14.49 12.62
CA PRO A 122 16.93 -15.88 12.96
C PRO A 122 17.99 -15.95 14.06
N ASN A 123 17.85 -16.92 14.94
CA ASN A 123 18.85 -17.26 15.95
C ASN A 123 19.44 -18.67 15.77
N ARG A 124 18.92 -19.42 14.79
CA ARG A 124 19.49 -20.65 14.27
C ARG A 124 19.49 -20.54 12.75
N SER A 125 20.63 -20.86 12.15
CA SER A 125 20.85 -20.80 10.70
C SER A 125 21.61 -22.05 10.26
N PRO A 126 21.39 -22.54 9.03
CA PRO A 126 22.22 -23.60 8.47
C PRO A 126 23.68 -23.11 8.31
N PRO A 127 24.68 -24.01 8.35
CA PRO A 127 26.09 -23.64 8.26
C PRO A 127 26.46 -22.78 7.05
N GLU A 128 25.84 -23.04 5.89
CA GLU A 128 26.06 -22.29 4.66
C GLU A 128 25.23 -21.00 4.51
N GLY A 129 24.34 -20.71 5.46
CA GLY A 129 23.35 -19.62 5.38
C GLY A 129 22.10 -20.00 4.56
N GLU A 130 20.96 -19.43 4.93
CA GLU A 130 19.64 -19.83 4.39
C GLU A 130 19.51 -19.63 2.86
N PRO A 131 20.02 -18.53 2.25
CA PRO A 131 19.92 -18.37 0.79
C PRO A 131 20.72 -19.43 0.02
N LYS A 132 21.88 -19.86 0.54
CA LYS A 132 22.67 -20.91 -0.09
C LYS A 132 22.02 -22.28 0.10
N ALA A 133 21.52 -22.57 1.30
CA ALA A 133 20.75 -23.79 1.56
C ALA A 133 19.51 -23.90 0.67
N LEU A 134 18.79 -22.78 0.41
CA LEU A 134 17.66 -22.74 -0.52
C LEU A 134 18.07 -23.08 -1.96
N LYS A 135 19.19 -22.53 -2.44
CA LYS A 135 19.73 -22.87 -3.77
C LYS A 135 20.10 -24.35 -3.87
N THR A 136 20.84 -24.88 -2.88
CA THR A 136 21.19 -26.29 -2.79
C THR A 136 19.95 -27.19 -2.80
N TYR A 137 18.86 -26.75 -2.15
CA TYR A 137 17.60 -27.48 -2.14
C TYR A 137 16.98 -27.57 -3.56
N PHE A 138 16.95 -26.48 -4.31
CA PHE A 138 16.45 -26.48 -5.69
C PHE A 138 17.37 -27.27 -6.65
N GLU A 139 18.69 -27.25 -6.43
CA GLU A 139 19.65 -28.08 -7.18
C GLU A 139 19.44 -29.57 -6.89
N LYS A 140 19.15 -29.94 -5.65
CA LYS A 140 18.84 -31.32 -5.24
C LYS A 140 17.52 -31.82 -5.85
N TYR A 141 16.54 -30.94 -6.05
CA TYR A 141 15.22 -31.27 -6.60
C TYR A 141 14.88 -30.43 -7.83
N PRO A 142 15.54 -30.64 -8.98
CA PRO A 142 15.45 -29.75 -10.14
C PRO A 142 14.06 -29.68 -10.79
N LEU A 143 13.22 -30.71 -10.57
CA LEU A 143 11.83 -30.76 -11.04
C LEU A 143 10.85 -30.02 -10.11
N PHE A 144 11.31 -29.59 -8.93
CA PHE A 144 10.52 -28.81 -7.99
C PHE A 144 11.05 -27.39 -7.92
N LYS A 145 10.18 -26.44 -8.21
CA LYS A 145 10.45 -25.01 -8.02
C LYS A 145 9.25 -24.35 -7.37
N CYS A 146 9.53 -23.30 -6.62
CA CYS A 146 8.50 -22.44 -6.06
C CYS A 146 9.03 -21.01 -5.94
N GLN A 147 8.12 -20.05 -5.95
CA GLN A 147 8.46 -18.70 -5.51
C GLN A 147 8.57 -18.63 -3.99
N VAL A 148 9.46 -17.78 -3.50
CA VAL A 148 9.56 -17.45 -2.07
C VAL A 148 9.33 -15.95 -1.89
N ASN A 149 8.17 -15.58 -1.36
CA ASN A 149 7.84 -14.20 -0.99
C ASN A 149 8.03 -14.03 0.51
N THR A 150 8.73 -12.98 0.93
CA THR A 150 9.08 -12.73 2.34
C THR A 150 8.38 -11.47 2.85
N PHE A 151 7.85 -11.53 4.07
CA PHE A 151 7.16 -10.42 4.73
C PHE A 151 7.76 -10.21 6.11
N GLY A 152 8.32 -9.03 6.33
CA GLY A 152 8.94 -8.64 7.59
C GLY A 152 8.06 -7.65 8.35
N PHE A 153 7.69 -7.99 9.58
CA PHE A 153 6.86 -7.15 10.45
C PHE A 153 7.70 -6.37 11.48
N GLY A 154 7.41 -5.09 11.62
CA GLY A 154 8.07 -4.20 12.57
C GLY A 154 9.54 -3.90 12.23
N TYR A 155 10.24 -3.21 13.12
CA TYR A 155 11.57 -2.63 12.83
C TYR A 155 12.77 -3.51 13.23
N SER A 156 12.54 -4.67 13.84
CA SER A 156 13.61 -5.55 14.37
C SER A 156 13.90 -6.74 13.46
N LEU A 157 14.12 -6.46 12.17
CA LEU A 157 14.23 -7.49 11.14
C LEU A 157 15.69 -7.73 10.70
N ASN A 158 15.94 -8.93 10.18
CA ASN A 158 17.09 -9.17 9.30
C ASN A 158 16.61 -9.07 7.84
N SER A 159 16.33 -7.86 7.37
CA SER A 159 15.77 -7.67 6.02
C SER A 159 16.73 -8.01 4.90
N GLN A 160 18.04 -8.00 5.14
CA GLN A 160 18.98 -8.48 4.14
C GLN A 160 18.74 -9.96 3.87
N LEU A 161 18.64 -10.77 4.93
CA LEU A 161 18.30 -12.18 4.79
C LEU A 161 16.95 -12.41 4.09
N LEU A 162 15.91 -11.65 4.47
CA LEU A 162 14.58 -11.79 3.84
C LEU A 162 14.60 -11.43 2.36
N HIS A 163 15.34 -10.38 1.99
CA HIS A 163 15.58 -10.00 0.61
C HIS A 163 16.37 -11.09 -0.13
N ASP A 164 17.44 -11.62 0.45
CA ASP A 164 18.28 -12.63 -0.20
C ASP A 164 17.54 -13.96 -0.43
N LEU A 165 16.65 -14.33 0.50
CA LEU A 165 15.74 -15.47 0.36
C LEU A 165 14.73 -15.25 -0.77
N CYS A 166 14.07 -14.09 -0.84
CA CYS A 166 13.12 -13.83 -1.91
C CYS A 166 13.81 -13.68 -3.27
N TYR A 167 15.04 -13.15 -3.30
CA TYR A 167 15.85 -13.06 -4.50
C TYR A 167 16.22 -14.45 -5.02
N ALA A 168 16.72 -15.33 -4.14
CA ALA A 168 17.04 -16.72 -4.50
C ALA A 168 15.80 -17.53 -4.91
N GLY A 169 14.64 -17.21 -4.34
CA GLY A 169 13.35 -17.83 -4.66
C GLY A 169 12.51 -17.07 -5.69
N ASN A 170 13.05 -16.12 -6.45
CA ASN A 170 12.30 -15.38 -7.49
C ASN A 170 10.98 -14.71 -7.03
N GLY A 171 10.90 -14.30 -5.77
CA GLY A 171 9.75 -13.60 -5.19
C GLY A 171 10.07 -12.16 -4.76
N THR A 172 9.11 -11.57 -4.05
CA THR A 172 9.16 -10.20 -3.50
C THR A 172 9.46 -10.19 -2.01
N PHE A 173 10.01 -9.07 -1.52
CA PHE A 173 10.12 -8.76 -0.11
C PHE A 173 9.20 -7.58 0.24
N SER A 174 8.35 -7.74 1.23
CA SER A 174 7.49 -6.67 1.77
C SER A 174 7.89 -6.32 3.20
N PHE A 175 8.21 -5.05 3.42
CA PHE A 175 8.44 -4.49 4.74
C PHE A 175 7.14 -3.88 5.28
N ILE A 176 6.68 -4.40 6.42
CA ILE A 176 5.44 -3.99 7.09
C ILE A 176 5.83 -3.32 8.42
N PRO A 177 6.06 -2.00 8.45
CA PRO A 177 6.39 -1.28 9.68
C PRO A 177 5.22 -1.27 10.66
N ASP A 178 3.99 -1.25 10.15
CA ASP A 178 2.77 -1.16 10.96
C ASP A 178 1.53 -1.77 10.29
N ALA A 179 0.46 -1.86 11.07
CA ALA A 179 -0.78 -2.52 10.70
C ALA A 179 -1.51 -1.88 9.50
N LYS A 180 -1.30 -0.58 9.22
CA LYS A 180 -2.09 0.15 8.22
C LYS A 180 -1.82 -0.29 6.79
N ILE A 181 -0.66 -0.89 6.55
CA ILE A 181 -0.30 -1.36 5.20
C ILE A 181 -0.48 -2.87 5.02
N VAL A 182 -0.74 -3.61 6.12
CA VAL A 182 -0.88 -5.07 6.12
C VAL A 182 -1.90 -5.52 5.09
N GLY A 183 -3.11 -4.93 5.09
CA GLY A 183 -4.18 -5.36 4.19
C GLY A 183 -3.77 -5.29 2.74
N THR A 184 -3.27 -4.13 2.32
CA THR A 184 -2.81 -3.95 0.94
C THR A 184 -1.63 -4.85 0.57
N CYS A 185 -0.69 -5.10 1.48
CA CYS A 185 0.45 -5.96 1.20
C CYS A 185 0.03 -7.40 0.90
N PHE A 186 -0.90 -7.96 1.68
CA PHE A 186 -1.36 -9.32 1.49
C PHE A 186 -2.34 -9.46 0.32
N VAL A 187 -3.25 -8.51 0.16
CA VAL A 187 -4.18 -8.49 -0.99
C VAL A 187 -3.40 -8.40 -2.30
N ASN A 188 -2.44 -7.48 -2.39
CA ASN A 188 -1.55 -7.38 -3.54
C ASN A 188 -0.71 -8.65 -3.73
N ALA A 189 -0.22 -9.28 -2.66
CA ALA A 189 0.55 -10.52 -2.76
C ALA A 189 -0.28 -11.65 -3.39
N VAL A 190 -1.52 -11.86 -2.94
CA VAL A 190 -2.40 -12.88 -3.52
C VAL A 190 -2.74 -12.56 -4.95
N ALA A 191 -3.11 -11.31 -5.24
CA ALA A 191 -3.41 -10.88 -6.61
C ALA A 191 -2.23 -11.11 -7.56
N ASN A 192 -1.00 -10.82 -7.11
CA ASN A 192 0.22 -11.11 -7.86
C ASN A 192 0.43 -12.62 -8.08
N ILE A 193 0.25 -13.45 -7.04
CA ILE A 193 0.41 -14.90 -7.13
C ILE A 193 -0.60 -15.50 -8.12
N CYS A 194 -1.87 -15.13 -7.99
CA CYS A 194 -2.96 -15.66 -8.80
C CYS A 194 -2.96 -15.10 -10.24
N SER A 195 -2.35 -13.93 -10.48
CA SER A 195 -2.14 -13.39 -11.84
C SER A 195 -0.80 -13.80 -12.47
N THR A 196 0.04 -14.57 -11.77
CA THR A 196 1.32 -15.03 -12.31
C THR A 196 1.12 -16.10 -13.37
N MET A 197 1.60 -15.84 -14.59
CA MET A 197 1.57 -16.74 -15.74
C MET A 197 2.76 -17.70 -15.75
N SER A 198 3.96 -17.22 -15.45
CA SER A 198 5.20 -18.01 -15.33
C SER A 198 5.94 -17.57 -14.07
N GLN A 199 6.50 -18.51 -13.31
CA GLN A 199 7.28 -18.19 -12.11
C GLN A 199 8.77 -17.98 -12.41
N HIS A 200 9.22 -18.48 -13.57
CA HIS A 200 10.62 -18.50 -13.96
C HIS A 200 10.75 -18.23 -15.47
N ALA A 201 10.99 -16.98 -15.84
CA ALA A 201 11.27 -16.60 -17.20
C ALA A 201 12.70 -16.09 -17.36
N LYS A 202 13.28 -16.35 -18.52
CA LYS A 202 14.63 -15.93 -18.92
C LYS A 202 14.57 -15.25 -20.27
N VAL A 203 15.45 -14.28 -20.49
CA VAL A 203 15.66 -13.65 -21.80
C VAL A 203 17.06 -13.98 -22.27
N HIS A 204 17.15 -14.68 -23.39
CA HIS A 204 18.40 -14.98 -24.09
C HIS A 204 18.65 -13.87 -25.11
N LEU A 205 19.85 -13.30 -25.08
CA LEU A 205 20.27 -12.16 -25.88
C LEU A 205 21.46 -12.58 -26.75
N VAL A 206 21.24 -12.81 -28.03
CA VAL A 206 22.27 -13.25 -28.99
C VAL A 206 22.60 -12.08 -29.92
N LEU A 207 23.87 -11.66 -29.95
CA LEU A 207 24.32 -10.54 -30.79
C LEU A 207 24.23 -10.91 -32.28
N LYS A 208 23.82 -9.95 -33.12
CA LYS A 208 23.72 -10.10 -34.58
C LYS A 208 24.30 -8.86 -35.27
N GLY A 209 24.57 -8.94 -36.58
CA GLY A 209 24.93 -7.77 -37.38
C GLY A 209 26.20 -7.02 -36.93
N GLY A 210 27.14 -7.73 -36.31
CA GLY A 210 28.37 -7.16 -35.76
C GLY A 210 28.18 -6.29 -34.50
N SER A 211 27.03 -6.39 -33.83
CA SER A 211 26.79 -5.67 -32.58
C SER A 211 27.64 -6.21 -31.43
N SER A 212 27.82 -5.38 -30.40
CA SER A 212 28.49 -5.76 -29.16
C SER A 212 27.80 -5.16 -27.95
N PHE A 213 27.93 -5.80 -26.79
CA PHE A 213 27.49 -5.20 -25.52
C PHE A 213 28.44 -4.06 -25.13
N CYS A 214 27.88 -2.88 -24.81
CA CYS A 214 28.67 -1.70 -24.45
C CYS A 214 28.57 -1.29 -22.96
N GLY A 215 28.04 -2.19 -22.12
CA GLY A 215 27.93 -1.95 -20.69
C GLY A 215 27.21 -3.07 -19.93
N PRO A 216 27.05 -2.92 -18.60
CA PRO A 216 26.22 -3.81 -17.80
C PRO A 216 24.74 -3.60 -18.13
N ILE A 217 23.96 -4.67 -18.07
CA ILE A 217 22.49 -4.57 -18.13
C ILE A 217 22.02 -4.03 -16.78
N GLU A 218 21.39 -2.84 -16.80
CA GLU A 218 20.87 -2.16 -15.63
C GLU A 218 19.58 -2.86 -15.11
N GLY A 219 19.24 -2.67 -13.83
CA GLY A 219 18.08 -3.28 -13.17
C GLY A 219 18.45 -4.41 -12.21
N ASN A 220 19.73 -4.71 -12.02
CA ASN A 220 20.27 -5.68 -11.05
C ASN A 220 19.67 -7.11 -11.13
N LEU A 221 19.18 -7.52 -12.29
CA LEU A 221 18.70 -8.88 -12.52
C LEU A 221 19.88 -9.88 -12.61
N PRO A 222 19.69 -11.17 -12.28
CA PRO A 222 20.71 -12.19 -12.51
C PRO A 222 21.04 -12.31 -14.00
N ILE A 223 22.33 -12.31 -14.33
CA ILE A 223 22.84 -12.43 -15.70
C ILE A 223 23.86 -13.56 -15.76
N HIS A 224 23.74 -14.41 -16.77
CA HIS A 224 24.70 -15.43 -17.12
C HIS A 224 25.37 -15.08 -18.45
N GLU A 225 26.68 -14.91 -18.43
CA GLU A 225 27.48 -14.73 -19.65
C GLU A 225 27.64 -16.08 -20.36
N THR A 226 27.51 -16.07 -21.68
CA THR A 226 27.63 -17.26 -22.54
C THR A 226 28.51 -16.95 -23.74
N THR A 227 28.99 -17.98 -24.45
CA THR A 227 29.82 -17.78 -25.65
C THR A 227 29.09 -17.08 -26.80
N TRP A 228 27.77 -17.16 -26.82
CA TRP A 228 26.91 -16.62 -27.87
C TRP A 228 26.16 -15.33 -27.45
N GLY A 229 26.28 -14.91 -26.19
CA GLY A 229 25.61 -13.71 -25.68
C GLY A 229 25.32 -13.75 -24.18
N ARG A 230 24.16 -13.22 -23.77
CA ARG A 230 23.77 -13.10 -22.35
C ARG A 230 22.41 -13.74 -22.08
N VAL A 231 22.25 -14.34 -20.90
CA VAL A 231 20.95 -14.80 -20.41
C VAL A 231 20.57 -14.04 -19.15
N VAL A 232 19.43 -13.35 -19.19
CA VAL A 232 18.91 -12.57 -18.06
C VAL A 232 17.77 -13.36 -17.41
N ASP A 233 17.86 -13.66 -16.12
CA ASP A 233 16.71 -14.20 -15.36
C ASP A 233 15.80 -13.02 -15.00
N ILE A 234 14.62 -12.98 -15.62
CA ILE A 234 13.64 -11.90 -15.44
C ILE A 234 12.57 -12.27 -14.40
N GLY A 235 12.70 -13.44 -13.77
CA GLY A 235 11.83 -13.92 -12.71
C GLY A 235 10.39 -14.14 -13.19
N PRO A 236 9.37 -13.79 -12.39
CA PRO A 236 7.99 -14.05 -12.72
C PRO A 236 7.39 -13.08 -13.73
N LEU A 237 6.44 -13.59 -14.51
CA LEU A 237 5.62 -12.85 -15.46
C LEU A 237 4.15 -12.92 -15.06
N GLN A 238 3.49 -11.77 -14.96
CA GLN A 238 2.05 -11.67 -14.66
C GLN A 238 1.25 -11.38 -15.93
N PHE A 239 0.00 -11.86 -15.98
CA PHE A 239 -0.92 -11.53 -17.06
C PHE A 239 -1.16 -10.02 -17.13
N GLY A 240 -0.95 -9.44 -18.31
CA GLY A 240 -1.20 -8.01 -18.57
C GLY A 240 -0.18 -7.06 -17.95
N GLN A 241 0.92 -7.55 -17.36
CA GLN A 241 2.01 -6.72 -16.84
C GLN A 241 3.26 -6.88 -17.71
N ASN A 242 3.73 -5.76 -18.27
CA ASN A 242 5.00 -5.76 -19.01
C ASN A 242 6.18 -6.04 -18.06
N ARG A 243 7.22 -6.68 -18.60
CA ARG A 243 8.53 -6.86 -17.99
C ARG A 243 9.58 -6.27 -18.93
N ASP A 244 10.27 -5.23 -18.48
CA ASP A 244 11.18 -4.48 -19.32
C ASP A 244 12.63 -4.67 -18.85
N ILE A 245 13.55 -4.88 -19.79
CA ILE A 245 15.00 -4.92 -19.56
C ILE A 245 15.68 -3.86 -20.44
N SER A 246 16.77 -3.28 -19.97
CA SER A 246 17.54 -2.27 -20.70
C SER A 246 18.93 -2.81 -21.02
N VAL A 247 19.20 -3.07 -22.30
CA VAL A 247 20.43 -3.72 -22.77
C VAL A 247 21.29 -2.70 -23.52
N PRO A 248 22.43 -2.26 -22.97
CA PRO A 248 23.34 -1.36 -23.68
C PRO A 248 24.08 -2.10 -24.82
N LEU A 249 23.91 -1.62 -26.05
CA LEU A 249 24.54 -2.17 -27.24
C LEU A 249 25.27 -1.10 -28.05
N ALA A 250 26.41 -1.46 -28.62
CA ALA A 250 26.97 -0.80 -29.79
C ALA A 250 26.48 -1.54 -31.03
N ILE A 251 25.86 -0.80 -31.95
CA ILE A 251 25.21 -1.36 -33.15
C ILE A 251 25.76 -0.67 -34.40
N SER A 252 25.96 -1.44 -35.47
CA SER A 252 26.39 -0.89 -36.76
C SER A 252 25.29 0.02 -37.36
N ASN A 253 25.67 0.91 -38.28
CA ASN A 253 24.74 1.77 -39.01
C ASN A 253 24.08 1.03 -40.18
N SER A 254 23.45 -0.12 -39.88
CA SER A 254 22.80 -1.01 -40.83
C SER A 254 21.33 -1.23 -40.45
N SER A 255 20.48 -1.53 -41.43
CA SER A 255 19.09 -1.97 -41.21
C SER A 255 18.98 -3.43 -40.77
N GLU A 256 20.07 -4.19 -40.82
CA GLU A 256 20.10 -5.60 -40.41
C GLU A 256 19.77 -5.76 -38.91
N PRO A 257 19.14 -6.88 -38.52
CA PRO A 257 18.92 -7.20 -37.12
C PRO A 257 20.23 -7.17 -36.32
N TYR A 258 20.20 -6.47 -35.19
CA TYR A 258 21.38 -6.30 -34.33
C TYR A 258 21.33 -7.16 -33.06
N LEU A 259 20.16 -7.70 -32.71
CA LEU A 259 19.99 -8.55 -31.53
C LEU A 259 18.87 -9.56 -31.76
N GLU A 260 19.12 -10.83 -31.49
CA GLU A 260 18.08 -11.84 -31.37
C GLU A 260 17.73 -12.02 -29.89
N ILE A 261 16.45 -11.87 -29.58
CA ILE A 261 15.90 -11.92 -28.24
C ILE A 261 15.01 -13.15 -28.16
N THR A 262 15.36 -14.11 -27.32
CA THR A 262 14.50 -15.27 -27.06
C THR A 262 13.99 -15.24 -25.62
N LEU A 263 12.68 -15.10 -25.46
CA LEU A 263 12.01 -15.28 -24.17
C LEU A 263 11.79 -16.78 -23.93
N GLU A 264 12.39 -17.31 -22.88
CA GLU A 264 12.15 -18.66 -22.37
C GLU A 264 11.31 -18.59 -21.11
N TYR A 265 10.22 -19.35 -21.02
CA TYR A 265 9.36 -19.38 -19.83
C TYR A 265 8.69 -20.72 -19.65
N ASP A 266 8.32 -21.05 -18.41
CA ASP A 266 7.52 -22.22 -18.10
C ASP A 266 6.03 -21.95 -18.31
N GLN A 267 5.34 -22.80 -19.08
CA GLN A 267 3.88 -22.83 -19.10
C GLN A 267 3.42 -24.06 -18.34
N SER A 268 2.48 -23.85 -17.41
CA SER A 268 1.99 -24.88 -16.50
C SER A 268 1.57 -26.17 -17.21
N THR A 269 1.09 -26.09 -18.46
CA THR A 269 0.47 -27.20 -19.18
C THR A 269 1.38 -27.99 -20.12
N THR A 270 2.53 -27.45 -20.56
CA THR A 270 3.25 -27.97 -21.75
C THR A 270 4.78 -27.89 -21.70
N GLY A 271 5.36 -27.50 -20.55
CA GLY A 271 6.82 -27.45 -20.37
C GLY A 271 7.42 -26.06 -20.68
N THR A 272 8.65 -26.03 -21.19
CA THR A 272 9.38 -24.80 -21.50
C THR A 272 9.01 -24.29 -22.90
N HIS A 273 8.60 -23.03 -22.98
CA HIS A 273 8.30 -22.34 -24.23
C HIS A 273 9.39 -21.35 -24.59
N LYS A 274 9.57 -21.12 -25.90
CA LYS A 274 10.51 -20.12 -26.42
C LYS A 274 9.82 -19.28 -27.48
N LEU A 275 9.96 -17.96 -27.36
CA LEU A 275 9.52 -16.99 -28.36
C LEU A 275 10.72 -16.15 -28.77
N THR A 276 11.00 -16.08 -30.07
CA THR A 276 12.17 -15.37 -30.60
C THR A 276 11.73 -14.15 -31.38
N TYR A 277 12.44 -13.04 -31.16
CA TYR A 277 12.26 -11.78 -31.86
C TYR A 277 13.62 -11.26 -32.36
N LEU A 278 13.67 -10.83 -33.62
CA LEU A 278 14.86 -10.20 -34.20
C LEU A 278 14.71 -8.68 -34.15
N ALA A 279 15.51 -8.03 -33.31
CA ALA A 279 15.47 -6.60 -33.12
C ALA A 279 16.22 -5.85 -34.22
N SER A 280 15.49 -5.03 -34.97
CA SER A 280 15.99 -4.09 -35.98
C SER A 280 15.44 -2.66 -35.80
N ASN A 281 14.39 -2.46 -34.98
CA ASN A 281 13.77 -1.15 -34.76
C ASN A 281 14.65 -0.25 -33.87
N ARG A 282 15.00 0.93 -34.38
CA ARG A 282 15.88 1.91 -33.71
C ARG A 282 15.13 3.14 -33.17
N GLN A 283 13.81 3.18 -33.29
CA GLN A 283 13.00 4.32 -32.85
C GLN A 283 12.75 4.25 -31.33
N PRO A 284 13.02 5.33 -30.57
CA PRO A 284 12.70 5.37 -29.15
C PRO A 284 11.18 5.37 -28.96
N THR A 285 10.73 4.72 -27.88
CA THR A 285 9.33 4.70 -27.47
C THR A 285 9.21 5.19 -26.03
N ALA A 286 8.04 5.71 -25.63
CA ALA A 286 7.77 6.08 -24.24
C ALA A 286 8.02 4.90 -23.27
N ASN A 287 7.64 3.68 -23.67
CA ASN A 287 7.93 2.46 -22.90
C ASN A 287 9.44 2.20 -22.74
N GLY A 288 10.20 2.34 -23.82
CA GLY A 288 11.66 2.18 -23.78
C GLY A 288 12.33 3.21 -22.88
N ILE A 289 11.89 4.48 -22.95
CA ILE A 289 12.40 5.57 -22.11
C ILE A 289 12.12 5.27 -20.64
N SER A 290 10.86 4.97 -20.27
CA SER A 290 10.51 4.68 -18.88
C SER A 290 11.20 3.43 -18.33
N ALA A 291 11.41 2.40 -19.17
CA ALA A 291 12.17 1.22 -18.79
C ALA A 291 13.63 1.54 -18.47
N VAL A 292 14.30 2.35 -19.29
CA VAL A 292 15.70 2.76 -19.06
C VAL A 292 15.84 3.54 -17.76
N PHE A 293 14.97 4.53 -17.51
CA PHE A 293 15.01 5.31 -16.27
C PHE A 293 14.74 4.43 -15.05
N ARG A 294 13.71 3.60 -15.07
CA ARG A 294 13.40 2.70 -13.95
C ARG A 294 14.55 1.74 -13.65
N ASN A 295 15.11 1.09 -14.67
CA ASN A 295 16.21 0.14 -14.47
C ASN A 295 17.46 0.84 -13.93
N LYS A 296 17.72 2.09 -14.37
CA LYS A 296 18.80 2.91 -13.80
C LYS A 296 18.56 3.22 -12.33
N VAL A 297 17.32 3.60 -11.97
CA VAL A 297 16.94 3.83 -10.57
C VAL A 297 17.16 2.56 -9.74
N VAL A 298 16.75 1.40 -10.22
CA VAL A 298 16.94 0.11 -9.51
C VAL A 298 18.43 -0.17 -9.25
N SER A 299 19.29 0.00 -10.24
CA SER A 299 20.73 -0.19 -10.07
C SER A 299 21.36 0.82 -9.10
N THR A 300 20.96 2.09 -9.22
CA THR A 300 21.47 3.16 -8.37
C THR A 300 21.01 3.00 -6.93
N VAL A 301 19.75 2.66 -6.68
CA VAL A 301 19.23 2.38 -5.33
C VAL A 301 19.96 1.17 -4.72
N SER A 302 20.22 0.12 -5.50
CA SER A 302 21.04 -1.01 -5.04
C SER A 302 22.43 -0.58 -4.60
N THR A 303 23.07 0.31 -5.36
CA THR A 303 24.37 0.90 -5.00
C THR A 303 24.27 1.70 -3.71
N ILE A 304 23.23 2.51 -3.55
CA ILE A 304 22.99 3.32 -2.34
C ILE A 304 22.82 2.43 -1.11
N ILE A 305 22.05 1.35 -1.21
CA ILE A 305 21.90 0.36 -0.14
C ILE A 305 23.27 -0.15 0.30
N THR A 306 24.12 -0.57 -0.64
CA THR A 306 25.48 -1.04 -0.33
C THR A 306 26.35 0.05 0.31
N LYS A 307 26.27 1.30 -0.16
CA LYS A 307 27.02 2.42 0.43
C LYS A 307 26.57 2.69 1.87
N CYS A 308 25.27 2.76 2.11
CA CYS A 308 24.73 2.97 3.45
C CYS A 308 25.06 1.81 4.40
N ASP A 309 25.00 0.56 3.94
CA ASP A 309 25.34 -0.62 4.75
C ASP A 309 26.83 -0.70 5.11
N THR A 310 27.71 -0.17 4.25
CA THR A 310 29.17 -0.13 4.49
C THR A 310 29.62 1.13 5.24
N GLY A 311 28.69 1.86 5.88
CA GLY A 311 28.98 3.06 6.65
C GLY A 311 29.27 4.31 5.81
N LYS A 312 29.10 4.24 4.48
CA LYS A 312 29.34 5.34 3.53
C LYS A 312 28.03 6.07 3.17
N SER A 313 27.14 6.28 4.15
CA SER A 313 25.83 6.89 3.94
C SER A 313 25.89 8.27 3.30
N GLY A 314 26.92 9.07 3.59
CA GLY A 314 27.12 10.36 2.92
C GLY A 314 27.32 10.25 1.40
N GLN A 315 27.96 9.18 0.91
CA GLN A 315 28.04 8.90 -0.54
C GLN A 315 26.67 8.47 -1.08
N GLY A 316 25.93 7.63 -0.35
CA GLY A 316 24.58 7.22 -0.73
C GLY A 316 23.63 8.40 -0.89
N VAL A 317 23.66 9.37 0.04
CA VAL A 317 22.87 10.59 -0.03
C VAL A 317 23.24 11.47 -1.23
N ARG A 318 24.54 11.61 -1.54
CA ARG A 318 24.99 12.34 -2.74
C ARG A 318 24.49 11.71 -4.03
N ILE A 319 24.65 10.39 -4.15
CA ILE A 319 24.17 9.62 -5.32
C ILE A 319 22.65 9.74 -5.46
N MET A 320 21.88 9.68 -4.36
CA MET A 320 20.43 9.89 -4.39
C MET A 320 20.08 11.29 -4.91
N LYS A 321 20.75 12.32 -4.39
CA LYS A 321 20.51 13.71 -4.79
C LYS A 321 20.77 13.90 -6.28
N GLU A 322 21.89 13.41 -6.79
CA GLU A 322 22.22 13.46 -8.23
C GLU A 322 21.16 12.73 -9.07
N MET A 323 20.66 11.58 -8.61
CA MET A 323 19.62 10.82 -9.30
C MET A 323 18.28 11.57 -9.32
N VAL A 324 17.89 12.18 -8.19
CA VAL A 324 16.66 13.00 -8.08
C VAL A 324 16.77 14.22 -8.99
N GLU A 325 17.90 14.92 -9.00
CA GLU A 325 18.14 16.08 -9.88
C GLU A 325 18.08 15.67 -11.35
N LYS A 326 18.72 14.56 -11.73
CA LYS A 326 18.71 14.05 -13.10
C LYS A 326 17.33 13.61 -13.58
N LEU A 327 16.54 12.95 -12.72
CA LEU A 327 15.17 12.57 -13.08
C LEU A 327 14.25 13.80 -13.09
N GLY A 328 14.35 14.69 -12.10
CA GLY A 328 13.50 15.88 -11.99
C GLY A 328 13.75 16.95 -13.05
N SER A 329 14.94 16.97 -13.66
CA SER A 329 15.26 17.80 -14.84
C SER A 329 14.75 17.20 -16.16
N SER A 330 14.20 15.99 -16.14
CA SER A 330 13.61 15.37 -17.31
C SER A 330 12.17 15.81 -17.51
N ASP A 331 11.83 16.22 -18.73
CA ASP A 331 10.45 16.54 -19.11
C ASP A 331 9.47 15.40 -18.81
N PHE A 332 9.91 14.14 -18.90
CA PHE A 332 9.05 12.98 -18.66
C PHE A 332 8.63 12.82 -17.19
N ALA A 333 9.42 13.33 -16.24
CA ALA A 333 9.12 13.22 -14.81
C ALA A 333 8.37 14.45 -14.25
N SER A 334 8.15 15.47 -15.09
CA SER A 334 7.36 16.64 -14.71
C SER A 334 5.88 16.39 -14.96
N PRO A 335 5.00 16.52 -13.95
CA PRO A 335 3.54 16.40 -14.15
C PRO A 335 2.96 17.56 -14.98
N HIS A 336 3.77 18.57 -15.31
CA HIS A 336 3.35 19.77 -16.04
C HIS A 336 3.86 19.81 -17.48
N SER A 337 4.64 18.82 -17.91
CA SER A 337 5.19 18.76 -19.27
C SER A 337 4.22 18.10 -20.24
N GLU A 338 4.24 18.51 -21.51
CA GLU A 338 3.54 17.81 -22.59
C GLU A 338 4.09 16.40 -22.83
N ASN A 339 5.36 16.17 -22.50
CA ASN A 339 6.02 14.88 -22.58
C ASN A 339 5.89 14.05 -21.29
N SER A 340 5.01 14.44 -20.35
CA SER A 340 4.90 13.77 -19.06
C SER A 340 4.58 12.28 -19.18
N ASP A 341 5.36 11.44 -18.49
CA ASP A 341 5.08 10.02 -18.34
C ASP A 341 4.65 9.75 -16.89
N PRO A 342 3.39 9.31 -16.64
CA PRO A 342 2.90 9.07 -15.29
C PRO A 342 3.75 8.10 -14.45
N ARG A 343 4.48 7.18 -15.09
CA ARG A 343 5.35 6.23 -14.41
C ARG A 343 6.60 6.91 -13.89
N LEU A 344 7.15 7.86 -14.64
CA LEU A 344 8.34 8.61 -14.26
C LEU A 344 8.02 9.71 -13.26
N VAL A 345 6.84 10.34 -13.35
CA VAL A 345 6.32 11.23 -12.31
C VAL A 345 6.19 10.47 -10.98
N ALA A 346 5.52 9.32 -10.98
CA ALA A 346 5.31 8.53 -9.77
C ALA A 346 6.64 8.01 -9.17
N LEU A 347 7.59 7.61 -10.03
CA LEU A 347 8.93 7.22 -9.60
C LEU A 347 9.70 8.39 -8.99
N TYR A 348 9.57 9.60 -9.56
CA TYR A 348 10.17 10.81 -9.02
C TYR A 348 9.58 11.17 -7.65
N ASP A 349 8.27 11.03 -7.45
CA ASP A 349 7.61 11.26 -6.16
C ASP A 349 8.16 10.34 -5.06
N ASP A 350 8.39 9.06 -5.37
CA ASP A 350 9.02 8.12 -4.43
C ASP A 350 10.44 8.56 -4.07
N LEU A 351 11.24 8.89 -5.10
CA LEU A 351 12.65 9.25 -4.94
C LEU A 351 12.85 10.56 -4.17
N SER A 352 12.12 11.61 -4.54
CA SER A 352 12.17 12.92 -3.88
C SER A 352 11.53 12.90 -2.49
N GLY A 353 10.59 11.97 -2.24
CA GLY A 353 9.90 11.79 -0.98
C GLY A 353 10.55 10.75 -0.05
N ARG A 354 9.85 9.62 0.13
CA ARG A 354 10.17 8.64 1.19
C ARG A 354 11.55 8.00 1.00
N VAL A 355 12.00 7.79 -0.24
CA VAL A 355 13.30 7.15 -0.51
C VAL A 355 14.45 8.06 -0.10
N SER A 356 14.40 9.35 -0.41
CA SER A 356 15.38 10.33 0.09
C SER A 356 15.33 10.46 1.63
N LYS A 357 14.12 10.49 2.23
CA LYS A 357 13.96 10.54 3.70
C LYS A 357 14.54 9.32 4.39
N ALA A 358 14.45 8.14 3.77
CA ALA A 358 14.93 6.87 4.32
C ALA A 358 16.44 6.82 4.57
N ILE A 359 17.22 7.53 3.77
CA ILE A 359 18.69 7.54 3.83
C ILE A 359 19.26 8.84 4.42
N SER A 360 18.42 9.82 4.75
CA SER A 360 18.85 11.17 5.11
C SER A 360 19.67 11.23 6.42
N THR A 361 19.46 10.26 7.32
CA THR A 361 20.23 10.11 8.56
C THR A 361 20.51 8.65 8.84
N GLU A 362 21.60 8.38 9.58
CA GLU A 362 21.96 7.02 9.99
C GLU A 362 20.88 6.38 10.88
N GLU A 363 20.23 7.17 11.73
CA GLU A 363 19.10 6.74 12.56
C GLU A 363 17.93 6.24 11.70
N ARG A 364 17.51 7.01 10.69
CA ARG A 364 16.43 6.62 9.78
C ARG A 364 16.79 5.38 8.98
N TRP A 365 18.03 5.32 8.48
CA TRP A 365 18.56 4.17 7.75
C TRP A 365 18.46 2.89 8.59
N LYS A 366 19.01 2.92 9.81
CA LYS A 366 19.02 1.79 10.75
C LYS A 366 17.62 1.38 11.21
N ARG A 367 16.73 2.36 11.41
CA ARG A 367 15.38 2.11 11.94
C ARG A 367 14.45 1.52 10.88
N TRP A 368 14.40 2.09 9.69
CA TRP A 368 13.41 1.69 8.67
C TRP A 368 13.89 1.80 7.22
N GLY A 369 14.86 2.68 6.96
CA GLY A 369 15.27 2.99 5.60
C GLY A 369 15.84 1.79 4.85
N LYS A 370 16.67 0.97 5.51
CA LYS A 370 17.18 -0.28 4.93
C LYS A 370 16.07 -1.24 4.54
N HIS A 371 15.12 -1.47 5.45
CA HIS A 371 14.01 -2.40 5.25
C HIS A 371 13.13 -1.94 4.08
N TYR A 372 12.82 -0.64 4.04
CA TYR A 372 12.02 -0.02 3.00
C TYR A 372 12.70 -0.06 1.62
N LEU A 373 13.97 0.35 1.52
CA LEU A 373 14.67 0.39 0.23
C LEU A 373 14.85 -1.00 -0.38
N LEU A 374 15.15 -2.03 0.43
CA LEU A 374 15.22 -3.41 -0.06
C LEU A 374 13.87 -3.89 -0.64
N ALA A 375 12.76 -3.59 0.03
CA ALA A 375 11.42 -3.96 -0.40
C ALA A 375 10.99 -3.22 -1.68
N LEU A 376 11.12 -1.89 -1.70
CA LEU A 376 10.76 -1.06 -2.84
C LEU A 376 11.59 -1.40 -4.08
N ASN A 377 12.91 -1.53 -3.91
CA ASN A 377 13.82 -1.79 -5.02
C ASN A 377 13.56 -3.15 -5.67
N ARG A 378 13.32 -4.20 -4.87
CA ARG A 378 12.92 -5.51 -5.38
C ARG A 378 11.56 -5.47 -6.09
N SER A 379 10.63 -4.65 -5.60
CA SER A 379 9.30 -4.47 -6.22
C SER A 379 9.40 -3.80 -7.59
N HIS A 380 10.26 -2.78 -7.77
CA HIS A 380 10.52 -2.18 -9.08
C HIS A 380 11.29 -3.11 -10.02
N GLN A 381 12.27 -3.85 -9.50
CA GLN A 381 13.00 -4.86 -10.26
C GLN A 381 12.05 -5.92 -10.84
N LEU A 382 11.09 -6.37 -10.02
CA LEU A 382 10.03 -7.29 -10.43
C LEU A 382 8.78 -6.58 -10.95
N GLN A 383 8.75 -5.25 -11.13
CA GLN A 383 7.58 -4.49 -11.61
C GLN A 383 6.24 -4.98 -11.04
N MET A 384 6.20 -5.18 -9.72
CA MET A 384 5.04 -5.71 -9.02
C MET A 384 4.54 -4.70 -8.01
N ARG A 385 3.23 -4.49 -7.95
CA ARG A 385 2.60 -3.68 -6.92
C ARG A 385 2.58 -4.48 -5.62
N THR A 386 3.27 -4.02 -4.59
CA THR A 386 3.37 -4.73 -3.30
C THR A 386 2.77 -3.97 -2.12
N ASN A 387 2.44 -2.68 -2.28
CA ASN A 387 1.76 -1.85 -1.30
C ASN A 387 1.05 -0.67 -1.98
N PHE A 388 0.29 0.13 -1.23
CA PHE A 388 -0.42 1.32 -1.74
C PHE A 388 0.32 2.65 -1.49
N MET A 389 1.31 2.65 -0.60
CA MET A 389 1.94 3.86 -0.07
C MET A 389 2.90 4.51 -1.05
N ASP A 390 3.44 3.71 -1.98
CA ASP A 390 4.49 4.14 -2.92
C ASP A 390 3.86 4.35 -4.31
N PRO A 391 3.71 5.61 -4.78
CA PRO A 391 3.18 5.96 -6.09
C PRO A 391 3.78 5.17 -7.24
N GLY A 392 5.11 4.99 -7.26
CA GLY A 392 5.82 4.31 -8.34
C GLY A 392 5.48 2.83 -8.46
N LEU A 393 4.88 2.21 -7.44
CA LEU A 393 4.37 0.84 -7.51
C LEU A 393 2.92 0.78 -8.03
N GLN A 394 2.16 1.88 -7.97
CA GLN A 394 0.75 1.89 -8.40
C GLN A 394 0.60 1.77 -9.92
N VAL A 395 1.68 1.97 -10.67
CA VAL A 395 1.69 1.79 -12.13
C VAL A 395 1.77 0.33 -12.56
N TYR A 396 2.00 -0.59 -11.63
CA TYR A 396 2.05 -2.03 -11.89
C TYR A 396 0.72 -2.71 -11.61
N GLY A 397 0.42 -3.74 -12.40
CA GLY A 397 -0.79 -4.55 -12.35
C GLY A 397 -1.54 -4.54 -13.69
N GLY A 398 -1.80 -5.74 -14.23
CA GLY A 398 -2.73 -5.92 -15.35
C GLY A 398 -4.19 -5.99 -14.89
N SER A 399 -5.12 -6.07 -15.84
CA SER A 399 -6.57 -6.15 -15.55
C SER A 399 -6.93 -7.31 -14.61
N LEU A 400 -6.32 -8.49 -14.80
CA LEU A 400 -6.52 -9.64 -13.93
C LEU A 400 -6.00 -9.38 -12.50
N PHE A 401 -4.83 -8.74 -12.38
CA PHE A 401 -4.30 -8.35 -11.07
C PHE A 401 -5.26 -7.39 -10.35
N VAL A 402 -5.75 -6.36 -11.03
CA VAL A 402 -6.68 -5.37 -10.44
C VAL A 402 -7.95 -6.05 -9.96
N LYS A 403 -8.56 -6.91 -10.78
CA LYS A 403 -9.76 -7.68 -10.38
C LYS A 403 -9.52 -8.51 -9.12
N LEU A 404 -8.42 -9.26 -9.06
CA LEU A 404 -8.08 -10.11 -7.92
C LEU A 404 -7.76 -9.29 -6.66
N MET A 405 -7.13 -8.12 -6.84
CA MET A 405 -6.83 -7.17 -5.77
C MET A 405 -8.13 -6.62 -5.18
N ASP A 406 -9.11 -6.27 -6.02
CA ASP A 406 -10.42 -5.79 -5.57
C ASP A 406 -11.23 -6.87 -4.84
N GLU A 407 -11.22 -8.10 -5.35
CA GLU A 407 -11.85 -9.25 -4.70
C GLU A 407 -11.20 -9.55 -3.34
N GLY A 408 -9.87 -9.59 -3.28
CA GLY A 408 -9.12 -9.79 -2.02
C GLY A 408 -9.34 -8.65 -1.03
N GLY A 409 -9.48 -7.41 -1.49
CA GLY A 409 -9.81 -6.26 -0.67
C GLY A 409 -11.17 -6.39 0.03
N LYS A 410 -12.20 -6.82 -0.71
CA LYS A 410 -13.54 -7.10 -0.16
C LYS A 410 -13.49 -8.21 0.90
N VAL A 411 -12.73 -9.27 0.64
CA VAL A 411 -12.51 -10.36 1.60
C VAL A 411 -11.81 -9.84 2.86
N PHE A 412 -10.76 -9.04 2.70
CA PHE A 412 -10.02 -8.48 3.83
C PHE A 412 -10.94 -7.65 4.75
N ILE A 413 -11.73 -6.74 4.16
CA ILE A 413 -12.63 -5.85 4.91
C ILE A 413 -13.71 -6.65 5.67
N THR A 414 -14.27 -7.69 5.06
CA THR A 414 -15.39 -8.46 5.63
C THR A 414 -14.97 -9.44 6.73
N LEU A 415 -13.70 -9.82 6.83
CA LEU A 415 -13.22 -10.78 7.83
C LEU A 415 -13.06 -10.13 9.22
N PRO A 416 -13.66 -10.66 10.30
CA PRO A 416 -13.52 -10.03 11.62
C PRO A 416 -12.07 -10.05 12.14
N MET A 417 -11.62 -8.93 12.70
CA MET A 417 -10.32 -8.82 13.38
C MET A 417 -10.53 -8.83 14.90
N LYS A 418 -9.82 -9.72 15.60
CA LYS A 418 -9.91 -9.82 17.07
C LYS A 418 -8.92 -8.86 17.71
N LYS A 419 -9.42 -7.96 18.56
CA LYS A 419 -8.57 -7.13 19.44
C LYS A 419 -8.06 -7.95 20.63
N THR A 420 -6.93 -7.55 21.19
CA THR A 420 -6.30 -8.16 22.37
C THR A 420 -7.19 -7.98 23.60
N ILE A 421 -7.13 -8.95 24.51
CA ILE A 421 -7.90 -8.97 25.76
C ILE A 421 -7.61 -7.71 26.59
N HIS A 422 -6.34 -7.31 26.69
CA HIS A 422 -5.91 -6.10 27.41
C HIS A 422 -6.54 -4.81 26.84
N TYR A 423 -6.69 -4.71 25.51
CA TYR A 423 -7.37 -3.57 24.89
C TYR A 423 -8.88 -3.59 25.16
N GLN A 424 -9.49 -4.77 25.14
CA GLN A 424 -10.91 -4.93 25.46
C GLN A 424 -11.20 -4.51 26.91
N GLU A 425 -10.34 -4.90 27.86
CA GLU A 425 -10.43 -4.53 29.29
C GLU A 425 -10.27 -3.02 29.51
N GLN A 426 -9.32 -2.38 28.82
CA GLN A 426 -9.11 -0.93 28.87
C GLN A 426 -10.28 -0.15 28.25
N ALA A 427 -10.86 -0.63 27.15
CA ALA A 427 -12.03 0.01 26.52
C ALA A 427 -13.31 -0.13 27.36
N THR A 428 -13.41 -1.17 28.20
CA THR A 428 -14.55 -1.38 29.12
C THR A 428 -14.40 -0.69 30.48
N SER A 429 -13.25 -0.07 30.76
CA SER A 429 -13.02 0.62 32.03
C SER A 429 -13.65 2.02 31.98
N PRO A 430 -14.55 2.40 32.93
CA PRO A 430 -15.01 3.78 33.05
C PRO A 430 -13.82 4.71 33.27
N ALA A 431 -13.80 5.86 32.61
CA ALA A 431 -12.78 6.88 32.82
C ALA A 431 -12.60 7.14 34.34
N PRO A 432 -11.37 7.26 34.86
CA PRO A 432 -11.18 7.53 36.27
C PRO A 432 -11.84 8.87 36.59
N ALA A 433 -12.84 8.83 37.48
CA ALA A 433 -13.41 10.04 38.04
C ALA A 433 -12.28 10.84 38.69
N ASN A 434 -12.12 12.09 38.27
CA ASN A 434 -11.26 13.07 38.93
C ASN A 434 -11.77 13.31 40.35
N ASN A 435 -11.36 12.45 41.29
CA ASN A 435 -11.58 12.66 42.71
C ASN A 435 -10.44 13.51 43.27
N THR A 436 -10.63 14.82 43.20
CA THR A 436 -9.95 15.78 44.08
C THR A 436 -10.35 15.50 45.52
N THR A 437 -9.58 14.67 46.21
CA THR A 437 -9.71 14.41 47.65
C THR A 437 -9.41 15.69 48.45
N LYS A 438 -10.47 16.41 48.83
CA LYS A 438 -10.44 17.25 50.04
C LYS A 438 -10.63 16.33 51.25
N LYS A 439 -9.57 16.21 52.07
CA LYS A 439 -9.59 15.58 53.39
C LYS A 439 -10.57 16.31 54.30
N GLN A 440 -11.66 15.65 54.70
CA GLN A 440 -12.32 15.87 55.99
C GLN A 440 -12.81 14.54 56.56
N THR A 441 -12.35 14.24 57.77
CA THR A 441 -12.86 13.25 58.71
C THR A 441 -13.35 14.01 59.95
N PRO A 442 -14.10 13.38 60.88
CA PRO A 442 -15.06 12.29 60.72
C PRO A 442 -16.38 12.59 61.48
N ASN A 443 -17.47 11.88 61.18
CA ASN A 443 -18.38 11.51 62.28
C ASN A 443 -19.23 10.27 62.00
N GLN A 444 -19.23 9.39 63.00
CA GLN A 444 -20.01 8.16 63.08
C GLN A 444 -21.50 8.45 63.27
N LYS A 445 -22.37 7.65 62.66
CA LYS A 445 -23.62 7.18 63.29
C LYS A 445 -24.14 5.90 62.61
N LYS A 446 -24.46 4.92 63.45
CA LYS A 446 -25.09 3.62 63.15
C LYS A 446 -26.55 3.79 62.73
N GLY A 447 -27.05 2.92 61.86
CA GLY A 447 -28.50 2.74 61.64
C GLY A 447 -28.88 1.76 60.54
N ASN A 448 -29.32 0.57 60.96
CA ASN A 448 -30.32 -0.37 60.40
C ASN A 448 -30.21 -0.90 58.95
N ASN A 449 -30.00 -2.22 58.88
CA ASN A 449 -30.15 -3.08 57.70
C ASN A 449 -31.63 -3.40 57.40
N ALA A 450 -32.04 -3.17 56.15
CA ALA A 450 -33.15 -3.86 55.48
C ALA A 450 -32.63 -4.32 54.10
N PRO A 451 -32.98 -5.53 53.61
CA PRO A 451 -32.38 -6.06 52.38
C PRO A 451 -33.04 -5.45 51.14
N ALA A 452 -32.31 -4.61 50.43
CA ALA A 452 -32.69 -4.10 49.11
C ALA A 452 -32.43 -5.16 48.02
N GLN A 453 -33.43 -5.38 47.16
CA GLN A 453 -33.35 -6.22 45.97
C GLN A 453 -32.20 -5.77 45.05
N LYS A 454 -31.29 -6.70 44.75
CA LYS A 454 -30.24 -6.52 43.74
C LYS A 454 -30.90 -6.50 42.35
N ASN A 455 -31.17 -5.31 41.83
CA ASN A 455 -31.32 -5.10 40.40
C ASN A 455 -29.93 -5.30 39.74
N THR A 456 -29.72 -6.46 39.13
CA THR A 456 -28.57 -6.71 38.28
C THR A 456 -28.69 -5.84 37.01
N PRO A 457 -27.68 -5.02 36.67
CA PRO A 457 -27.67 -4.30 35.41
C PRO A 457 -27.65 -5.30 34.26
N LYS A 458 -28.54 -5.10 33.29
CA LYS A 458 -28.54 -5.83 32.01
C LYS A 458 -27.15 -5.66 31.37
N PRO A 459 -26.49 -6.74 30.88
CA PRO A 459 -25.17 -6.61 30.30
C PRO A 459 -25.20 -5.63 29.13
N THR A 460 -24.33 -4.63 29.18
CA THR A 460 -24.10 -3.67 28.10
C THR A 460 -23.74 -4.45 26.83
N PRO A 461 -24.36 -4.17 25.68
CA PRO A 461 -23.98 -4.81 24.42
C PRO A 461 -22.47 -4.56 24.17
N PRO A 462 -21.74 -5.55 23.63
CA PRO A 462 -20.33 -5.36 23.30
C PRO A 462 -20.18 -4.15 22.37
N PRO A 463 -19.11 -3.36 22.52
CA PRO A 463 -18.88 -2.21 21.65
C PRO A 463 -18.89 -2.67 20.18
N PRO A 464 -19.51 -1.90 19.26
CA PRO A 464 -19.52 -2.25 17.85
C PRO A 464 -18.09 -2.48 17.37
N GLN A 465 -17.86 -3.60 16.66
CA GLN A 465 -16.54 -3.89 16.10
C GLN A 465 -16.17 -2.76 15.12
N PRO A 466 -15.02 -2.10 15.29
CA PRO A 466 -14.59 -1.10 14.32
C PRO A 466 -14.32 -1.76 12.96
N SER A 467 -14.68 -1.03 11.90
CA SER A 467 -14.48 -1.44 10.51
C SER A 467 -12.99 -1.66 10.19
N ASN A 468 -12.68 -2.75 9.49
CA ASN A 468 -11.32 -3.04 9.01
C ASN A 468 -10.85 -2.05 7.93
N GLU A 469 -11.73 -1.17 7.47
CA GLU A 469 -11.40 -0.12 6.51
C GLU A 469 -10.20 0.72 6.94
N THR A 470 -9.95 0.97 8.23
CA THR A 470 -8.76 1.74 8.67
C THR A 470 -7.42 1.04 8.43
N TYR A 471 -7.41 -0.28 8.24
CA TYR A 471 -6.24 -1.09 7.84
C TYR A 471 -6.11 -1.25 6.32
N TYR A 472 -7.07 -0.69 5.57
CA TYR A 472 -7.15 -0.71 4.12
C TYR A 472 -7.18 0.72 3.52
N ALA A 473 -7.57 1.73 4.29
CA ALA A 473 -7.88 3.09 3.89
C ALA A 473 -6.77 4.08 4.31
N GLY A 474 -5.96 4.51 3.35
CA GLY A 474 -5.02 5.61 3.51
C GLY A 474 -5.71 6.95 3.34
N CYS A 475 -6.10 7.60 4.44
CA CYS A 475 -6.74 8.93 4.49
C CYS A 475 -5.95 9.99 3.71
N GLY A 476 -6.53 10.48 2.62
CA GLY A 476 -6.07 11.66 1.89
C GLY A 476 -7.23 12.07 1.01
N GLY A 477 -7.50 13.37 0.89
CA GLY A 477 -8.69 13.93 0.23
C GLY A 477 -9.46 14.74 1.25
N GLY A 478 -8.95 15.92 1.59
CA GLY A 478 -9.51 16.68 2.68
C GLY A 478 -10.99 17.00 2.46
N CYS A 479 -11.80 16.99 3.52
CA CYS A 479 -13.25 17.19 3.47
C CYS A 479 -13.74 18.05 4.65
N PHE A 480 -14.97 18.55 4.54
CA PHE A 480 -15.61 19.46 5.49
C PHE A 480 -16.67 18.76 6.34
N ASP A 481 -16.88 19.21 7.57
CA ASP A 481 -17.98 18.73 8.39
C ASP A 481 -19.34 19.10 7.79
N SER A 482 -20.35 18.25 8.02
CA SER A 482 -21.75 18.50 7.71
C SER A 482 -22.28 19.87 8.17
N SER A 483 -21.81 20.38 9.31
CA SER A 483 -22.29 21.63 9.91
C SER A 483 -21.74 22.88 9.23
N CYS A 484 -20.71 22.74 8.38
CA CYS A 484 -20.13 23.89 7.68
C CYS A 484 -21.12 24.47 6.69
N VAL A 485 -21.05 25.78 6.50
CA VAL A 485 -21.98 26.55 5.69
C VAL A 485 -21.29 27.21 4.50
N VAL A 486 -22.02 27.29 3.40
CA VAL A 486 -21.64 28.06 2.21
C VAL A 486 -22.78 28.99 1.82
N GLU A 487 -22.45 30.07 1.13
CA GLU A 487 -23.45 30.95 0.55
C GLU A 487 -23.91 30.40 -0.81
N VAL A 488 -25.19 30.05 -0.91
CA VAL A 488 -25.84 29.61 -2.14
C VAL A 488 -26.63 30.77 -2.72
N GLN A 489 -26.34 31.13 -3.97
CA GLN A 489 -27.06 32.16 -4.71
C GLN A 489 -28.36 31.58 -5.27
N ARG A 490 -29.50 32.07 -4.78
CA ARG A 490 -30.83 31.69 -5.28
C ARG A 490 -31.50 32.85 -5.96
N ARG A 491 -32.26 32.56 -7.01
CA ARG A 491 -33.09 33.56 -7.67
C ARG A 491 -34.36 33.75 -6.85
N ASN A 492 -34.58 34.97 -6.37
CA ASN A 492 -35.83 35.32 -5.70
C ASN A 492 -36.98 35.19 -6.72
N PRO A 493 -38.01 34.34 -6.46
CA PRO A 493 -39.11 34.12 -7.39
C PRO A 493 -39.96 35.36 -7.68
N GLN A 494 -39.92 36.37 -6.80
CA GLN A 494 -40.77 37.56 -6.85
C GLN A 494 -40.05 38.76 -7.49
N SER A 495 -38.77 38.97 -7.18
CA SER A 495 -37.97 40.11 -7.69
C SER A 495 -37.04 39.72 -8.85
N GLY A 496 -36.78 38.43 -9.05
CA GLY A 496 -35.81 37.93 -10.03
C GLY A 496 -34.34 38.20 -9.68
N SER A 497 -34.04 38.85 -8.55
CA SER A 497 -32.69 39.12 -8.05
C SER A 497 -32.02 37.85 -7.51
N LEU A 498 -30.69 37.79 -7.58
CA LEU A 498 -29.91 36.76 -6.90
C LEU A 498 -29.72 37.19 -5.45
N GLU A 499 -30.18 36.36 -4.52
CA GLU A 499 -30.01 36.52 -3.09
C GLU A 499 -29.15 35.38 -2.54
N GLY A 500 -28.14 35.73 -1.76
CA GLY A 500 -27.30 34.77 -1.04
C GLY A 500 -28.05 34.20 0.16
N LYS A 501 -28.13 32.88 0.25
CA LYS A 501 -28.64 32.16 1.42
C LYS A 501 -27.56 31.25 1.96
N GLU A 502 -27.25 31.38 3.24
CA GLU A 502 -26.37 30.41 3.92
C GLU A 502 -27.05 29.04 3.99
N MET A 503 -26.28 28.02 3.62
CA MET A 503 -26.73 26.64 3.59
C MET A 503 -25.65 25.72 4.11
N SER A 504 -26.05 24.77 4.97
CA SER A 504 -25.17 23.68 5.40
C SER A 504 -24.76 22.82 4.20
N LEU A 505 -23.50 22.38 4.18
CA LEU A 505 -22.97 21.48 3.15
C LEU A 505 -23.80 20.21 2.95
N SER A 506 -24.40 19.71 4.03
CA SER A 506 -25.27 18.51 3.98
C SER A 506 -26.56 18.71 3.19
N LEU A 507 -26.95 19.95 2.90
CA LEU A 507 -28.18 20.32 2.19
C LEU A 507 -27.94 20.76 0.74
N LEU A 508 -26.69 20.81 0.30
CA LEU A 508 -26.35 21.20 -1.07
C LEU A 508 -26.77 20.15 -2.08
N ASN A 509 -27.12 20.59 -3.28
CA ASN A 509 -27.51 19.71 -4.39
C ASN A 509 -26.80 20.12 -5.68
N LYS A 510 -26.70 19.17 -6.62
CA LYS A 510 -26.31 19.47 -7.99
C LYS A 510 -27.18 20.57 -8.57
N GLY A 511 -26.55 21.52 -9.24
CA GLY A 511 -27.19 22.71 -9.79
C GLY A 511 -27.24 23.92 -8.84
N ASP A 512 -27.01 23.75 -7.54
CA ASP A 512 -26.85 24.89 -6.63
C ASP A 512 -25.64 25.75 -7.07
N ARG A 513 -25.79 27.07 -6.97
CA ARG A 513 -24.72 28.03 -7.31
C ARG A 513 -24.10 28.56 -6.03
N VAL A 514 -22.84 28.26 -5.78
CA VAL A 514 -22.11 28.66 -4.57
C VAL A 514 -21.15 29.81 -4.85
N THR A 515 -20.91 30.63 -3.83
CA THR A 515 -19.90 31.70 -3.90
C THR A 515 -18.49 31.11 -3.94
N VAL A 516 -17.70 31.54 -4.94
CA VAL A 516 -16.32 31.09 -5.19
C VAL A 516 -15.40 32.28 -5.44
N ILE A 517 -14.08 32.06 -5.34
CA ILE A 517 -13.06 33.00 -5.81
C ILE A 517 -12.64 32.61 -7.22
N GLN A 518 -12.78 33.55 -8.16
CA GLN A 518 -12.37 33.37 -9.55
C GLN A 518 -10.86 33.54 -9.71
N GLN A 519 -10.34 33.19 -10.89
CA GLN A 519 -8.90 33.31 -11.20
C GLN A 519 -8.37 34.75 -11.11
N ASN A 520 -9.22 35.74 -11.37
CA ASN A 520 -8.89 37.16 -11.23
C ASN A 520 -8.88 37.65 -9.77
N GLY A 521 -9.21 36.78 -8.80
CA GLY A 521 -9.27 37.10 -7.37
C GLY A 521 -10.61 37.68 -6.90
N GLU A 522 -11.57 37.89 -7.80
CA GLU A 522 -12.88 38.44 -7.45
C GLU A 522 -13.86 37.34 -7.00
N LYS A 523 -14.86 37.73 -6.21
CA LYS A 523 -15.98 36.84 -5.86
C LYS A 523 -16.85 36.60 -7.08
N GLY A 524 -17.13 35.32 -7.36
CA GLY A 524 -18.02 34.88 -8.41
C GLY A 524 -18.93 33.75 -7.93
N THR A 525 -19.58 33.06 -8.88
CA THR A 525 -20.42 31.90 -8.59
C THR A 525 -20.04 30.72 -9.47
N ALA A 526 -19.98 29.52 -8.89
CA ALA A 526 -19.82 28.26 -9.61
C ALA A 526 -21.00 27.33 -9.33
N LYS A 527 -21.32 26.47 -10.29
CA LYS A 527 -22.41 25.49 -10.15
C LYS A 527 -21.84 24.19 -9.60
N ILE A 528 -22.53 23.59 -8.65
CA ILE A 528 -22.19 22.26 -8.14
C ILE A 528 -22.56 21.21 -9.19
N GLU A 529 -21.59 20.42 -9.64
CA GLU A 529 -21.80 19.26 -10.50
C GLU A 529 -22.05 17.99 -9.70
N CYS A 530 -21.38 17.85 -8.55
CA CYS A 530 -21.57 16.71 -7.65
C CYS A 530 -21.24 17.09 -6.21
N VAL A 531 -22.08 16.66 -5.26
CA VAL A 531 -21.76 16.63 -3.84
C VAL A 531 -21.22 15.24 -3.50
N VAL A 532 -20.09 15.18 -2.83
CA VAL A 532 -19.41 13.94 -2.44
C VAL A 532 -19.49 13.80 -0.92
N LYS A 533 -20.26 12.82 -0.47
CA LYS A 533 -20.42 12.46 0.94
C LYS A 533 -19.46 11.32 1.27
N ILE A 534 -18.67 11.46 2.33
CA ILE A 534 -17.65 10.48 2.73
C ILE A 534 -17.90 10.08 4.18
N GLU A 535 -18.04 8.77 4.43
CA GLU A 535 -18.20 8.26 5.79
C GLU A 535 -16.86 8.26 6.56
N LEU A 536 -16.91 8.75 7.79
CA LEU A 536 -15.80 8.81 8.74
C LEU A 536 -15.83 7.60 9.68
N SER A 537 -14.65 7.02 9.92
CA SER A 537 -14.47 6.10 11.05
C SER A 537 -14.65 6.83 12.39
N SER A 538 -14.99 6.09 13.44
CA SER A 538 -15.16 6.64 14.80
C SER A 538 -13.91 7.35 15.34
N THR A 539 -12.72 6.96 14.88
CA THR A 539 -11.47 7.67 15.19
C THR A 539 -11.34 8.95 14.38
N ALA A 540 -11.66 8.93 13.09
CA ALA A 540 -11.56 10.11 12.23
C ALA A 540 -12.56 11.21 12.61
N GLN A 541 -13.74 10.83 13.13
CA GLN A 541 -14.73 11.77 13.69
C GLN A 541 -14.13 12.64 14.80
N LYS A 542 -13.21 12.11 15.61
CA LYS A 542 -12.58 12.80 16.75
C LYS A 542 -11.37 13.66 16.38
N CYS A 543 -11.02 13.72 15.10
CA CYS A 543 -9.77 14.31 14.63
C CYS A 543 -9.99 15.36 13.52
N LEU A 544 -11.12 16.08 13.56
CA LEU A 544 -11.33 17.26 12.72
C LEU A 544 -10.71 18.49 13.39
N TYR A 545 -10.50 19.54 12.61
CA TYR A 545 -9.96 20.82 13.06
C TYR A 545 -11.01 21.91 12.83
N GLN A 546 -11.27 22.69 13.87
CA GLN A 546 -12.11 23.88 13.81
C GLN A 546 -11.23 25.12 13.77
N LEU A 547 -11.46 25.99 12.78
CA LEU A 547 -10.85 27.33 12.71
C LEU A 547 -11.69 28.38 13.45
N PRO A 548 -11.11 29.56 13.76
CA PRO A 548 -11.84 30.67 14.38
C PRO A 548 -13.09 31.12 13.63
N SER A 549 -13.12 30.92 12.31
CA SER A 549 -14.28 31.20 11.46
C SER A 549 -15.46 30.23 11.65
N GLY A 550 -15.28 29.20 12.48
CA GLY A 550 -16.25 28.12 12.67
C GLY A 550 -16.16 27.01 11.63
N LEU A 551 -15.24 27.11 10.65
CA LEU A 551 -14.98 26.05 9.67
C LEU A 551 -14.42 24.79 10.35
N ILE A 552 -15.11 23.66 10.19
CA ILE A 552 -14.67 22.35 10.70
C ILE A 552 -14.30 21.44 9.52
N LEU A 553 -13.07 20.94 9.49
CA LEU A 553 -12.59 20.15 8.37
C LEU A 553 -11.45 19.19 8.73
N THR A 554 -11.13 18.28 7.82
CA THR A 554 -10.02 17.34 8.01
C THR A 554 -8.66 18.06 8.01
N LYS A 555 -7.72 17.53 8.80
CA LYS A 555 -6.41 18.16 9.09
C LYS A 555 -5.52 18.56 7.90
N ASN A 556 -5.71 17.93 6.74
CA ASN A 556 -4.90 18.15 5.54
C ASN A 556 -5.73 18.76 4.39
N HIS A 557 -6.93 19.30 4.65
CA HIS A 557 -7.68 20.02 3.63
C HIS A 557 -7.03 21.40 3.39
N PRO A 558 -6.56 21.73 2.19
CA PRO A 558 -5.92 23.02 1.93
C PRO A 558 -6.88 24.20 2.08
N ILE A 559 -6.49 25.18 2.89
CA ILE A 559 -7.23 26.43 3.11
C ILE A 559 -6.36 27.61 2.69
N ARG A 560 -6.97 28.70 2.23
CA ARG A 560 -6.27 29.94 1.89
C ARG A 560 -6.69 31.04 2.85
N VAL A 561 -5.73 31.50 3.65
CA VAL A 561 -5.91 32.58 4.64
C VAL A 561 -4.97 33.70 4.28
N ASN A 562 -5.48 34.93 4.17
CA ASN A 562 -4.69 36.11 3.76
C ASN A 562 -3.90 35.88 2.46
N GLY A 563 -4.52 35.21 1.47
CA GLY A 563 -3.93 34.91 0.17
C GLY A 563 -2.87 33.80 0.15
N LYS A 564 -2.57 33.16 1.29
CA LYS A 564 -1.59 32.07 1.39
C LYS A 564 -2.26 30.74 1.70
N TRP A 565 -1.88 29.70 0.96
CA TRP A 565 -2.32 28.34 1.25
C TRP A 565 -1.64 27.83 2.53
N SER A 566 -2.40 27.11 3.35
CA SER A 566 -1.94 26.46 4.57
C SER A 566 -2.81 25.24 4.87
N LEU A 567 -2.39 24.43 5.85
CA LEU A 567 -3.18 23.31 6.35
C LEU A 567 -3.82 23.66 7.70
N PRO A 568 -5.05 23.19 7.99
CA PRO A 568 -5.74 23.46 9.25
C PRO A 568 -4.92 23.08 10.48
N LYS A 569 -4.16 21.98 10.42
CA LYS A 569 -3.27 21.53 11.51
C LYS A 569 -2.12 22.49 11.82
N GLU A 570 -1.79 23.38 10.88
CA GLU A 570 -0.71 24.37 10.97
C GLU A 570 -1.25 25.76 11.32
N HIS A 571 -2.57 25.93 11.36
CA HIS A 571 -3.19 27.20 11.72
C HIS A 571 -3.08 27.43 13.24
N PRO A 572 -2.54 28.57 13.70
CA PRO A 572 -2.20 28.79 15.11
C PRO A 572 -3.40 28.68 16.05
N ASP A 573 -4.56 29.12 15.58
CA ASP A 573 -5.80 29.14 16.37
C ASP A 573 -6.75 27.97 16.06
N ALA A 574 -6.31 26.96 15.30
CA ALA A 574 -7.15 25.80 15.03
C ALA A 574 -7.17 24.82 16.21
N VAL A 575 -8.36 24.34 16.56
CA VAL A 575 -8.57 23.40 17.66
C VAL A 575 -9.09 22.06 17.13
N MET A 576 -8.66 20.96 17.72
CA MET A 576 -9.20 19.64 17.37
C MET A 576 -10.60 19.46 17.97
N VAL A 577 -11.54 18.98 17.16
CA VAL A 577 -12.94 18.78 17.53
C VAL A 577 -13.45 17.42 17.05
N GLU A 578 -14.52 16.96 17.71
CA GLU A 578 -15.27 15.78 17.30
C GLU A 578 -16.48 16.20 16.44
N SER A 579 -16.64 15.56 15.28
CA SER A 579 -17.82 15.72 14.43
C SER A 579 -19.05 15.17 15.13
N THR A 580 -20.18 15.85 14.99
CA THR A 580 -21.48 15.36 15.46
C THR A 580 -22.12 14.36 14.49
N THR A 581 -21.52 14.15 13.32
CA THR A 581 -22.01 13.22 12.31
C THR A 581 -20.91 12.26 11.84
N PRO A 582 -21.27 11.07 11.33
CA PRO A 582 -20.28 10.16 10.77
C PRO A 582 -19.88 10.55 9.34
N TYR A 583 -20.13 11.78 8.87
CA TYR A 583 -19.91 12.15 7.47
C TYR A 583 -19.17 13.47 7.32
N VAL A 584 -18.30 13.52 6.32
CA VAL A 584 -17.71 14.75 5.77
C VAL A 584 -18.05 14.88 4.30
N TYR A 585 -17.98 16.11 3.79
CA TYR A 585 -18.45 16.48 2.47
C TYR A 585 -17.33 17.16 1.69
N ASN A 586 -17.34 17.00 0.37
CA ASN A 586 -16.60 17.82 -0.57
C ASN A 586 -17.46 17.97 -1.84
N VAL A 587 -17.09 18.85 -2.75
CA VAL A 587 -17.88 19.12 -3.96
C VAL A 587 -17.00 19.11 -5.22
N VAL A 588 -17.62 18.81 -6.34
CA VAL A 588 -17.10 19.07 -7.68
C VAL A 588 -17.87 20.26 -8.24
N LEU A 589 -17.14 21.28 -8.69
CA LEU A 589 -17.68 22.48 -9.31
C LEU A 589 -17.46 22.42 -10.83
N ASP A 590 -18.26 23.14 -11.60
CA ASP A 590 -18.08 23.27 -13.05
C ASP A 590 -16.88 24.16 -13.43
N HIS A 591 -16.55 25.14 -12.58
CA HIS A 591 -15.36 25.99 -12.71
C HIS A 591 -15.01 26.63 -11.35
N SER A 592 -13.89 27.37 -11.28
CA SER A 592 -13.47 28.17 -10.12
C SER A 592 -13.52 27.42 -8.79
N HIS A 593 -12.60 26.48 -8.61
CA HIS A 593 -12.57 25.51 -7.54
C HIS A 593 -12.04 26.02 -6.18
N VAL A 594 -12.25 27.29 -5.88
CA VAL A 594 -11.95 27.91 -4.58
C VAL A 594 -13.27 28.37 -3.99
N MET A 595 -13.89 27.53 -3.16
CA MET A 595 -15.18 27.78 -2.53
C MET A 595 -15.00 28.46 -1.19
N ILE A 596 -15.88 29.40 -0.85
CA ILE A 596 -15.89 30.05 0.47
C ILE A 596 -16.76 29.22 1.41
N VAL A 597 -16.16 28.65 2.46
CA VAL A 597 -16.83 27.83 3.47
C VAL A 597 -16.58 28.46 4.84
N ASN A 598 -17.65 28.82 5.56
CA ASN A 598 -17.54 29.59 6.81
C ASN A 598 -16.54 30.75 6.66
N GLU A 599 -16.76 31.62 5.67
CA GLU A 599 -15.91 32.77 5.35
C GLU A 599 -14.45 32.47 4.97
N THR A 600 -14.07 31.20 4.84
CA THR A 600 -12.69 30.77 4.58
C THR A 600 -12.58 30.17 3.19
N GLU A 601 -11.56 30.55 2.43
CA GLU A 601 -11.33 30.05 1.07
C GLU A 601 -10.75 28.62 1.11
N CYS A 602 -11.43 27.68 0.47
CA CYS A 602 -11.09 26.26 0.50
C CYS A 602 -11.08 25.68 -0.92
N CYS A 603 -10.15 24.79 -1.22
CA CYS A 603 -10.14 24.14 -2.52
C CYS A 603 -11.19 23.02 -2.59
N THR A 604 -11.90 22.90 -3.71
CA THR A 604 -12.82 21.78 -3.97
C THR A 604 -12.10 20.64 -4.70
N LEU A 605 -12.80 19.56 -5.06
CA LEU A 605 -12.21 18.49 -5.88
C LEU A 605 -11.92 18.97 -7.31
N ALA A 606 -10.91 18.35 -7.93
CA ALA A 606 -10.40 18.64 -9.28
C ALA A 606 -9.97 20.10 -9.50
N HIS A 607 -9.44 20.73 -8.44
CA HIS A 607 -9.26 22.18 -8.42
C HIS A 607 -8.19 22.76 -9.36
N GLY A 608 -7.27 21.95 -9.88
CA GLY A 608 -6.21 22.39 -10.80
C GLY A 608 -5.15 23.33 -10.21
N ILE A 609 -5.24 23.67 -8.92
CA ILE A 609 -4.33 24.60 -8.23
C ILE A 609 -2.97 23.92 -8.04
N LYS A 610 -1.90 24.59 -8.51
CA LYS A 610 -0.52 24.08 -8.54
C LYS A 610 0.35 24.52 -7.35
N ASP A 611 -0.26 25.15 -6.35
CA ASP A 611 0.45 25.54 -5.13
C ASP A 611 0.95 24.30 -4.37
N PRO A 612 2.18 24.26 -3.82
CA PRO A 612 2.73 23.08 -3.16
C PRO A 612 1.91 22.54 -1.98
N ILE A 613 1.13 23.40 -1.31
CA ILE A 613 0.29 23.01 -0.18
C ILE A 613 -1.08 22.52 -0.67
N ALA A 614 -1.65 23.18 -1.68
CA ALA A 614 -2.95 22.82 -2.22
C ALA A 614 -2.90 21.64 -3.20
N PHE A 615 -1.80 21.48 -3.93
CA PHE A 615 -1.70 20.52 -5.02
C PHE A 615 -1.70 19.08 -4.51
N HIS A 616 -2.50 18.26 -5.19
CA HIS A 616 -2.53 16.84 -4.96
C HIS A 616 -2.66 16.07 -6.29
N PRO A 617 -1.78 15.11 -6.64
CA PRO A 617 -1.76 14.46 -7.96
C PRO A 617 -3.06 13.73 -8.36
N PHE A 618 -3.86 13.31 -7.38
CA PHE A 618 -5.21 12.77 -7.58
C PHE A 618 -6.31 13.84 -7.39
N TYR A 619 -6.49 14.39 -6.18
CA TYR A 619 -7.59 15.31 -5.87
C TYR A 619 -7.58 16.66 -6.59
N ALA A 620 -6.43 17.13 -7.07
CA ALA A 620 -6.32 18.37 -7.83
C ALA A 620 -6.58 18.19 -9.33
N THR A 621 -6.65 16.95 -9.83
CA THR A 621 -6.68 16.65 -11.27
C THR A 621 -7.98 15.99 -11.70
N GLN A 622 -8.20 15.86 -13.01
CA GLN A 622 -9.40 15.23 -13.57
C GLN A 622 -9.59 13.77 -13.12
N ARG A 623 -8.53 13.12 -12.63
CA ARG A 623 -8.55 11.74 -12.12
C ARG A 623 -9.59 11.51 -11.03
N VAL A 624 -9.84 12.51 -10.17
CA VAL A 624 -10.90 12.36 -9.15
C VAL A 624 -12.30 12.41 -9.77
N ILE A 625 -12.52 13.21 -10.81
CA ILE A 625 -13.81 13.27 -11.52
C ILE A 625 -14.03 11.98 -12.31
N GLU A 626 -13.03 11.52 -13.07
CA GLU A 626 -13.08 10.23 -13.76
C GLU A 626 -13.43 9.10 -12.79
N ARG A 627 -12.94 9.15 -11.55
CA ARG A 627 -13.30 8.15 -10.56
C ARG A 627 -14.75 8.29 -10.08
N LEU A 628 -15.14 9.51 -9.69
CA LEU A 628 -16.48 9.80 -9.17
C LEU A 628 -17.56 9.49 -10.21
N SER A 629 -17.28 9.67 -11.50
CA SER A 629 -18.22 9.43 -12.59
C SER A 629 -18.65 7.97 -12.76
N HIS A 630 -17.93 7.03 -12.14
CA HIS A 630 -18.28 5.61 -12.16
C HIS A 630 -19.06 5.17 -10.91
N LEU A 631 -19.25 6.06 -9.93
CA LEU A 631 -19.95 5.71 -8.70
C LEU A 631 -21.46 5.94 -8.82
N PRO A 632 -22.29 5.08 -8.19
CA PRO A 632 -23.72 5.31 -8.10
C PRO A 632 -24.02 6.68 -7.49
N GLY A 633 -24.98 7.41 -8.07
CA GLY A 633 -25.35 8.75 -7.63
C GLY A 633 -24.68 9.89 -8.39
N TRP A 634 -23.71 9.61 -9.29
CA TRP A 634 -23.04 10.66 -10.07
C TRP A 634 -23.99 11.44 -10.98
N ASP A 635 -24.87 10.74 -11.69
CA ASP A 635 -25.83 11.38 -12.60
C ASP A 635 -26.84 12.24 -11.83
N GLU A 636 -27.24 11.78 -10.65
CA GLU A 636 -28.07 12.50 -9.67
C GLU A 636 -27.30 13.63 -8.96
N GLY A 637 -25.97 13.66 -9.06
CA GLY A 637 -25.10 14.67 -8.47
C GLY A 637 -24.80 14.51 -6.99
N HIS A 638 -24.99 13.30 -6.46
CA HIS A 638 -24.78 12.96 -5.05
C HIS A 638 -24.13 11.60 -4.94
N VAL A 639 -22.82 11.58 -4.68
CA VAL A 639 -22.06 10.34 -4.52
C VAL A 639 -21.75 10.12 -3.06
N THR A 640 -21.98 8.90 -2.56
CA THR A 640 -21.56 8.48 -1.21
C THR A 640 -20.41 7.50 -1.31
N THR A 641 -19.33 7.75 -0.55
CA THR A 641 -18.13 6.91 -0.53
C THR A 641 -17.69 6.57 0.89
N PHE A 642 -16.90 5.49 0.99
CA PHE A 642 -16.41 4.95 2.25
C PHE A 642 -14.88 4.89 2.20
N GLY A 643 -14.19 5.39 3.21
CA GLY A 643 -12.71 5.46 3.17
C GLY A 643 -12.20 6.45 2.13
N THR A 644 -11.12 6.13 1.40
CA THR A 644 -10.53 7.09 0.46
C THR A 644 -10.89 6.84 -0.98
N LEU A 645 -11.32 7.91 -1.65
CA LEU A 645 -11.71 7.94 -3.08
C LEU A 645 -10.62 7.37 -4.01
N ARG A 646 -9.34 7.46 -3.62
CA ARG A 646 -8.21 6.86 -4.35
C ARG A 646 -8.16 5.34 -4.33
N GLN A 647 -8.82 4.70 -3.38
CA GLN A 647 -8.65 3.30 -3.05
C GLN A 647 -9.92 2.47 -3.29
N GLN A 648 -10.99 3.09 -3.78
CA GLN A 648 -12.17 2.36 -4.22
C GLN A 648 -12.04 1.99 -5.71
N PRO A 649 -12.44 0.77 -6.13
CA PRO A 649 -12.27 0.28 -7.50
C PRO A 649 -13.28 0.81 -8.52
N SER A 650 -12.80 1.13 -9.74
CA SER A 650 -13.57 1.64 -10.90
C SER A 650 -14.94 1.00 -11.04
#